data_AF-F6G6B5-F1
#
_entry.id   AF-F6G6B5-F1
#
_cell.length_a   1.000
_cell.length_b   1.000
_cell.length_c   1.000
_cell.angle_alpha   90.00
_cell.angle_beta   90.00
_cell.angle_gamma   90.00
#
_symmetry.space_group_name_H-M   'P 1'
#
loop_
_entity.id
_entity.type
_entity.pdbx_description
1 polymer ?
#
loop_
_entity_poly.entity_id
_entity_poly.type
_entity_poly.pdbx_seq_one_letter_code
_entity_poly.pdbx_strand_id
1 'polypeptide(L)'
;MAESSAAPRIEVSSTPFVPLFDKNSELICVKPSPLPGVVIFVHGVNSDGEWFTAAEEGLCKGLNRRVGRLDDQVDHPHGQLKPATYIESLTSDGFINPRMTARTYVQPDPSFSPAIHFRWGYKTNKEELKEFGDKIFLNEQNYWGGGPFANGCTALPDLWHEGLDTRAFGFISLQGMNPTNRPLYRTPPRAYGVLAALRLAKLIESIRRKQADVPITVVCHSQGNMVGLTAAFLGDRMPEVKDPWGRSGRCVADAYVLANAPYSLEENIGMDNWAQRETKDNRGRHGRETYSARTRTLKAFFDLLRKRADGEMDAVEIDEEMANTRTSDSGGKPFNAADDRKAHGLNGKTYGRVTLYSCPHDQVISATTVCGIGWRGMSDAEVKATGGAGVFTQRVFASGFMVGQWKDGKPPVYDTWKNDWRHDKGETKGFWYPPSPPARFGLVRALSGNETVWGTVATTAVAPVLYIVTFATSALNMMRVNADPPEDWKVTADAPPLDEPFAPQAKRYGKVVSVQDGHARSNFNEGNDPQSAARNANKEAEGKRTDDPYDTYQGKQADMAAQGNISTEAAQRYEDHAIVRMRARRTGNSEWVGKDGRVIGEDGSGEMPEGYKTWQTKQVVEILDSGKNNNPSNHSTIMTNPMHAEKALAYDVAIGVNYLTLEQMNELRIEADWRFGDGLDKDHPNKKYAQYFKLGVMGKKTPLHEWVKNDEDAKMPPGIVDEREGGMHLVLGAVA
;
A
#
# COMPACT_ATOMS: atom_id res chain seq x y z
N MET A 1 -19.69 -23.88 37.75
CA MET A 1 -19.65 -22.42 37.95
C MET A 1 -20.14 -21.80 36.67
N ALA A 2 -21.24 -21.04 36.72
CA ALA A 2 -21.80 -20.41 35.53
C ALA A 2 -20.78 -19.43 34.94
N GLU A 3 -20.40 -19.61 33.68
CA GLU A 3 -19.67 -18.61 32.91
C GLU A 3 -20.54 -17.36 32.87
N SER A 4 -20.15 -16.35 33.64
CA SER A 4 -20.84 -15.07 33.68
C SER A 4 -20.67 -14.40 32.33
N SER A 5 -21.79 -14.19 31.62
CA SER A 5 -21.90 -13.32 30.43
C SER A 5 -21.76 -11.83 30.77
N ALA A 6 -21.11 -11.48 31.88
CA ALA A 6 -20.96 -10.09 32.30
C ALA A 6 -19.87 -9.42 31.47
N ALA A 7 -20.03 -8.11 31.24
CA ALA A 7 -19.02 -7.24 30.64
C ALA A 7 -17.63 -7.47 31.28
N PRO A 8 -16.54 -7.39 30.50
CA PRO A 8 -15.20 -7.72 30.97
C PRO A 8 -14.83 -6.87 32.20
N ARG A 9 -14.34 -7.52 33.26
CA ARG A 9 -13.72 -6.81 34.38
C ARG A 9 -12.34 -6.32 33.94
N ILE A 10 -12.29 -5.06 33.55
CA ILE A 10 -11.05 -4.38 33.16
C ILE A 10 -10.53 -3.66 34.39
N GLU A 11 -9.27 -3.89 34.74
CA GLU A 11 -8.59 -3.08 35.75
C GLU A 11 -8.31 -1.70 35.13
N VAL A 12 -9.17 -0.74 35.45
CA VAL A 12 -9.07 0.63 34.95
C VAL A 12 -8.02 1.44 35.72
N SER A 13 -7.81 1.11 36.99
CA SER A 13 -6.80 1.72 37.87
C SER A 13 -6.62 0.85 39.12
N SER A 14 -5.40 0.78 39.65
CA SER A 14 -5.12 0.28 40.99
C SER A 14 -4.33 1.30 41.79
N THR A 15 -4.70 1.43 43.06
CA THR A 15 -4.02 2.31 44.03
C THR A 15 -3.85 1.53 45.33
N PRO A 16 -2.64 1.48 45.90
CA PRO A 16 -2.38 0.71 47.11
C PRO A 16 -3.11 1.28 48.34
N PHE A 17 -3.48 2.57 48.32
CA PHE A 17 -4.19 3.23 49.42
C PHE A 17 -4.80 4.56 48.96
N VAL A 18 -6.12 4.73 49.15
CA VAL A 18 -6.79 6.04 49.11
C VAL A 18 -7.58 6.21 50.40
N PRO A 19 -7.14 7.08 51.33
CA PRO A 19 -7.89 7.32 52.55
C PRO A 19 -9.15 8.13 52.21
N LEU A 20 -10.32 7.52 52.39
CA LEU A 20 -11.60 8.23 52.43
C LEU A 20 -11.84 8.65 53.89
N PHE A 21 -11.64 9.92 54.19
CA PHE A 21 -11.65 10.44 55.56
C PHE A 21 -13.06 10.69 56.14
N ASP A 22 -14.10 10.62 55.31
CA ASP A 22 -15.49 10.65 55.74
C ASP A 22 -16.35 9.67 54.91
N LYS A 23 -17.57 9.38 55.39
CA LYS A 23 -18.51 8.44 54.74
C LYS A 23 -19.21 9.02 53.50
N ASN A 24 -19.03 10.30 53.23
CA ASN A 24 -19.64 11.02 52.11
C ASN A 24 -18.64 11.26 50.96
N SER A 25 -17.37 10.91 51.16
CA SER A 25 -16.31 11.05 50.18
C SER A 25 -16.48 9.99 49.10
N GLU A 26 -16.73 10.43 47.87
CA GLU A 26 -16.81 9.56 46.71
C GLU A 26 -15.41 9.36 46.10
N LEU A 27 -15.08 8.11 45.78
CA LEU A 27 -13.93 7.81 44.94
C LEU A 27 -14.36 7.92 43.47
N ILE A 28 -14.00 9.02 42.82
CA ILE A 28 -14.23 9.18 41.37
C ILE A 28 -13.10 8.46 40.63
N CYS A 29 -13.43 7.39 39.92
CA CYS A 29 -12.49 6.72 39.01
C CYS A 29 -12.81 7.15 37.57
N VAL A 30 -11.86 7.82 36.93
CA VAL A 30 -11.98 8.20 35.51
C VAL A 30 -11.58 6.99 34.66
N LYS A 31 -12.52 6.47 33.88
CA LYS A 31 -12.26 5.42 32.88
C LYS A 31 -11.93 6.08 31.54
N PRO A 32 -10.75 5.83 30.95
CA PRO A 32 -10.46 6.26 29.58
C PRO A 32 -11.48 5.64 28.61
N SER A 33 -12.00 6.42 27.68
CA SER A 33 -12.88 5.89 26.64
C SER A 33 -12.13 4.86 25.79
N PRO A 34 -12.69 3.66 25.55
CA PRO A 34 -12.01 2.59 24.81
C PRO A 34 -11.72 3.02 23.36
N LEU A 35 -10.81 2.35 22.66
CA LEU A 35 -10.63 2.62 21.22
C LEU A 35 -11.85 2.10 20.45
N PRO A 36 -12.25 2.70 19.31
CA PRO A 36 -13.43 2.28 18.55
C PRO A 36 -13.21 0.99 17.72
N GLY A 37 -12.05 0.35 17.85
CA GLY A 37 -11.61 -0.81 17.07
C GLY A 37 -10.09 -0.83 16.87
N VAL A 38 -9.64 -1.71 15.98
CA VAL A 38 -8.26 -1.78 15.46
C VAL A 38 -8.27 -1.57 13.96
N VAL A 39 -7.41 -0.69 13.47
CA VAL A 39 -7.27 -0.39 12.04
C VAL A 39 -5.86 -0.75 11.58
N ILE A 40 -5.73 -1.75 10.70
CA ILE A 40 -4.43 -2.21 10.21
C ILE A 40 -4.19 -1.59 8.85
N PHE A 41 -3.12 -0.81 8.74
CA PHE A 41 -2.70 -0.17 7.50
C PHE A 41 -1.70 -1.05 6.75
N VAL A 42 -2.04 -1.44 5.52
CA VAL A 42 -1.25 -2.33 4.66
C VAL A 42 -0.89 -1.60 3.36
N HIS A 43 0.33 -1.08 3.28
CA HIS A 43 0.80 -0.40 2.07
C HIS A 43 1.32 -1.39 1.01
N GLY A 44 1.31 -0.98 -0.26
CA GLY A 44 1.87 -1.76 -1.38
C GLY A 44 3.37 -1.60 -1.61
N VAL A 45 4.01 -0.60 -1.00
CA VAL A 45 5.44 -0.33 -1.12
C VAL A 45 6.02 -0.19 0.27
N ASN A 46 7.12 -0.86 0.59
CA ASN A 46 7.70 -0.77 1.94
C ASN A 46 8.50 0.54 2.16
N SER A 47 8.16 1.64 1.46
CA SER A 47 8.81 2.95 1.63
C SER A 47 8.54 3.45 3.05
N ASP A 48 9.60 3.89 3.73
CA ASP A 48 9.58 4.18 5.15
C ASP A 48 8.68 5.38 5.55
N GLY A 49 7.98 6.07 4.63
CA GLY A 49 7.29 7.32 4.98
C GLY A 49 6.00 7.73 4.27
N GLU A 50 5.39 6.98 3.35
CA GLU A 50 4.58 7.73 2.37
C GLU A 50 3.11 8.02 2.70
N TRP A 51 2.41 7.25 3.56
CA TRP A 51 1.02 7.66 3.94
C TRP A 51 0.57 7.32 5.35
N PHE A 52 1.23 6.38 6.03
CA PHE A 52 0.79 5.91 7.34
C PHE A 52 0.54 7.05 8.33
N THR A 53 1.50 7.98 8.47
CA THR A 53 1.38 9.14 9.36
C THR A 53 0.19 10.04 8.98
N ALA A 54 0.06 10.39 7.70
CA ALA A 54 -1.02 11.26 7.21
C ALA A 54 -2.41 10.61 7.40
N ALA A 55 -2.55 9.33 7.05
CA ALA A 55 -3.82 8.63 7.23
C ALA A 55 -4.14 8.37 8.70
N GLU A 56 -3.15 8.10 9.56
CA GLU A 56 -3.35 7.91 11.00
C GLU A 56 -3.80 9.23 11.66
N GLU A 57 -3.18 10.35 11.28
CA GLU A 57 -3.59 11.70 11.71
C GLU A 57 -5.04 11.97 11.33
N GLY A 58 -5.38 11.79 10.05
CA GLY A 58 -6.74 11.98 9.56
C GLY A 58 -7.74 11.04 10.22
N LEU A 59 -7.40 9.75 10.33
CA LEU A 59 -8.25 8.73 10.95
C LEU A 59 -8.58 9.09 12.40
N CYS A 60 -7.60 9.49 13.20
CA CYS A 60 -7.82 9.90 14.59
C CYS A 60 -8.74 11.12 14.67
N LYS A 61 -8.51 12.15 13.84
CA LYS A 61 -9.36 13.35 13.77
C LYS A 61 -10.80 13.01 13.38
N GLY A 62 -10.96 12.22 12.32
CA GLY A 62 -12.27 11.82 11.80
C GLY A 62 -13.03 10.96 12.80
N LEU A 63 -12.36 10.01 13.46
CA LEU A 63 -12.98 9.18 14.49
C LEU A 63 -13.35 10.01 15.72
N ASN A 64 -12.52 10.98 16.15
CA ASN A 64 -12.90 11.88 17.22
C ASN A 64 -14.20 12.62 16.89
N ARG A 65 -14.39 13.06 15.64
CA ARG A 65 -15.66 13.66 15.21
C ARG A 65 -16.81 12.64 15.17
N ARG A 66 -16.57 11.45 14.59
CA ARG A 66 -17.59 10.40 14.38
C ARG A 66 -18.13 9.85 15.70
N VAL A 67 -17.26 9.59 16.68
CA VAL A 67 -17.62 8.94 17.96
C VAL A 67 -17.73 9.91 19.13
N GLY A 68 -17.91 11.21 18.86
CA GLY A 68 -18.18 12.23 19.88
C GLY A 68 -17.03 12.45 20.87
N ARG A 69 -15.81 12.67 20.38
CA ARG A 69 -14.60 12.90 21.18
C ARG A 69 -13.83 14.17 20.77
N LEU A 70 -14.53 15.19 20.28
CA LEU A 70 -13.94 16.51 20.08
C LEU A 70 -13.57 17.17 21.42
N ASP A 71 -12.77 18.23 21.39
CA ASP A 71 -12.21 18.91 22.58
C ASP A 71 -13.30 19.30 23.59
N ASP A 72 -14.46 19.73 23.11
CA ASP A 72 -15.61 20.13 23.92
C ASP A 72 -16.57 18.97 24.21
N GLN A 73 -16.31 17.77 23.71
CA GLN A 73 -17.10 16.56 23.98
C GLN A 73 -16.44 15.62 24.99
N VAL A 74 -15.19 15.89 25.38
CA VAL A 74 -14.46 15.14 26.41
C VAL A 74 -14.04 16.03 27.56
N ASP A 75 -14.16 15.55 28.79
CA ASP A 75 -13.76 16.33 29.98
C ASP A 75 -12.24 16.30 30.24
N HIS A 76 -11.52 15.36 29.60
CA HIS A 76 -10.08 15.19 29.74
C HIS A 76 -9.38 15.08 28.37
N PRO A 77 -8.21 15.72 28.16
CA PRO A 77 -7.46 15.64 26.90
C PRO A 77 -6.99 14.24 26.49
N HIS A 78 -7.03 13.28 27.43
CA HIS A 78 -6.73 11.86 27.19
C HIS A 78 -7.94 11.05 26.67
N GLY A 79 -9.13 11.67 26.59
CA GLY A 79 -10.32 11.06 25.98
C GLY A 79 -10.29 11.07 24.44
N GLN A 80 -9.43 11.88 23.83
CA GLN A 80 -9.30 11.97 22.38
C GLN A 80 -8.35 10.92 21.80
N LEU A 81 -8.69 10.42 20.63
CA LEU A 81 -7.82 9.63 19.79
C LEU A 81 -6.67 10.50 19.29
N LYS A 82 -5.44 9.99 19.43
CA LYS A 82 -4.20 10.67 19.02
C LYS A 82 -3.29 9.68 18.31
N PRO A 83 -2.68 10.04 17.17
CA PRO A 83 -1.75 9.18 16.44
C PRO A 83 -0.62 8.66 17.33
N ALA A 84 -0.17 7.43 17.05
CA ALA A 84 1.07 6.93 17.61
C ALA A 84 2.25 7.69 16.97
N THR A 85 3.27 7.95 17.76
CA THR A 85 4.50 8.59 17.29
C THR A 85 5.59 7.54 17.14
N TYR A 86 6.30 7.60 16.03
CA TYR A 86 7.36 6.65 15.70
C TYR A 86 8.68 7.40 15.51
N ILE A 87 9.81 6.73 15.78
CA ILE A 87 11.11 7.29 15.41
C ILE A 87 11.22 7.43 13.89
N GLU A 88 11.89 8.49 13.42
CA GLU A 88 12.26 8.64 12.02
C GLU A 88 13.00 7.39 11.53
N SER A 89 12.55 6.82 10.42
CA SER A 89 13.10 5.57 9.90
C SER A 89 14.41 5.75 9.14
N LEU A 90 14.72 6.99 8.73
CA LEU A 90 15.90 7.33 7.94
C LEU A 90 16.77 8.38 8.66
N THR A 91 18.08 8.33 8.40
CA THR A 91 19.01 9.43 8.71
C THR A 91 18.85 10.55 7.68
N SER A 92 19.38 11.74 7.96
CA SER A 92 19.36 12.87 7.01
C SER A 92 20.10 12.58 5.69
N ASP A 93 21.05 11.64 5.71
CA ASP A 93 21.77 11.18 4.53
C ASP A 93 21.03 10.05 3.79
N GLY A 94 19.85 9.62 4.25
CA GLY A 94 19.05 8.61 3.55
C GLY A 94 19.49 7.16 3.79
N PHE A 95 20.06 6.84 4.97
CA PHE A 95 20.29 5.47 5.41
C PHE A 95 19.26 5.06 6.46
N ILE A 96 19.04 3.75 6.65
CA ILE A 96 18.19 3.24 7.72
C ILE A 96 18.72 3.75 9.07
N ASN A 97 17.85 4.33 9.87
CA ASN A 97 18.21 4.88 11.16
C ASN A 97 18.71 3.74 12.09
N PRO A 98 19.99 3.72 12.49
CA PRO A 98 20.53 2.64 13.33
C PRO A 98 19.94 2.62 14.74
N ARG A 99 19.29 3.71 15.17
CA ARG A 99 18.55 3.77 16.43
C ARG A 99 17.14 3.21 16.31
N MET A 100 16.66 2.84 15.13
CA MET A 100 15.35 2.23 14.93
C MET A 100 15.40 0.74 15.30
N THR A 101 14.98 0.43 16.51
CA THR A 101 14.91 -0.93 17.06
C THR A 101 13.50 -1.19 17.59
N ALA A 102 13.17 -2.45 17.89
CA ALA A 102 11.87 -2.78 18.49
C ALA A 102 11.57 -1.98 19.79
N ARG A 103 12.60 -1.57 20.54
CA ARG A 103 12.45 -0.81 21.80
C ARG A 103 12.25 0.69 21.59
N THR A 104 12.68 1.22 20.45
CA THR A 104 12.74 2.66 20.17
C THR A 104 11.83 3.07 19.02
N TYR A 105 11.21 2.09 18.34
CA TYR A 105 10.38 2.31 17.18
C TYR A 105 9.14 3.12 17.52
N VAL A 106 8.37 2.69 18.53
CA VAL A 106 7.21 3.42 19.05
C VAL A 106 7.70 4.33 20.17
N GLN A 107 7.42 5.63 20.08
CA GLN A 107 7.77 6.59 21.13
C GLN A 107 6.87 6.40 22.36
N PRO A 108 7.37 6.67 23.58
CA PRO A 108 6.64 6.44 24.83
C PRO A 108 5.53 7.46 25.09
N ASP A 109 5.24 8.36 24.15
CA ASP A 109 4.21 9.38 24.32
C ASP A 109 2.80 8.75 24.43
N PRO A 110 1.92 9.27 25.29
CA PRO A 110 0.56 8.75 25.42
C PRO A 110 -0.19 8.94 24.10
N SER A 111 -0.33 7.84 23.36
CA SER A 111 -1.11 7.75 22.12
C SER A 111 -2.37 6.93 22.35
N PHE A 112 -3.45 7.34 21.70
CA PHE A 112 -4.74 6.65 21.73
C PHE A 112 -5.15 6.32 20.30
N SER A 113 -4.19 5.79 19.54
CA SER A 113 -4.40 5.47 18.14
C SER A 113 -4.95 4.06 17.98
N PRO A 114 -6.03 3.88 17.19
CA PRO A 114 -6.48 2.55 16.77
C PRO A 114 -5.61 1.95 15.67
N ALA A 115 -4.67 2.71 15.09
CA ALA A 115 -3.91 2.30 13.93
C ALA A 115 -2.69 1.43 14.26
N ILE A 116 -2.45 0.44 13.39
CA ILE A 116 -1.27 -0.42 13.35
C ILE A 116 -0.66 -0.36 11.94
N HIS A 117 0.62 -0.05 11.83
CA HIS A 117 1.35 -0.05 10.55
C HIS A 117 1.89 -1.45 10.24
N PHE A 118 1.34 -2.11 9.24
CA PHE A 118 1.80 -3.43 8.81
C PHE A 118 2.90 -3.31 7.75
N ARG A 119 4.13 -3.66 8.14
CA ARG A 119 5.31 -3.63 7.26
C ARG A 119 5.68 -5.02 6.78
N TRP A 120 5.98 -5.12 5.50
CA TRP A 120 6.36 -6.35 4.80
C TRP A 120 7.26 -5.99 3.62
N GLY A 121 7.98 -6.96 3.06
CA GLY A 121 8.83 -6.69 1.92
C GLY A 121 9.58 -7.92 1.42
N TYR A 122 10.49 -7.67 0.50
CA TYR A 122 11.37 -8.68 -0.09
C TYR A 122 12.78 -8.55 0.49
N LYS A 123 13.34 -9.65 0.98
CA LYS A 123 14.70 -9.75 1.53
C LYS A 123 15.48 -10.76 0.70
N THR A 124 16.65 -10.36 0.20
CA THR A 124 17.53 -11.30 -0.50
C THR A 124 18.36 -12.13 0.47
N ASN A 125 18.54 -13.41 0.15
CA ASN A 125 19.69 -14.19 0.62
C ASN A 125 20.94 -13.91 -0.26
N LYS A 126 22.04 -14.62 -0.04
CA LYS A 126 23.30 -14.39 -0.78
C LYS A 126 23.17 -14.73 -2.26
N GLU A 127 22.49 -15.83 -2.56
CA GLU A 127 22.26 -16.33 -3.92
C GLU A 127 21.35 -15.38 -4.69
N GLU A 128 20.24 -14.95 -4.09
CA GLU A 128 19.31 -13.97 -4.64
C GLU A 128 19.94 -12.58 -4.78
N LEU A 129 20.84 -12.18 -3.89
CA LEU A 129 21.57 -10.92 -4.03
C LEU A 129 22.48 -10.95 -5.27
N LYS A 130 23.10 -12.10 -5.55
CA LYS A 130 23.88 -12.30 -6.77
C LYS A 130 23.00 -12.31 -8.02
N GLU A 131 21.81 -12.92 -7.95
CA GLU A 131 20.90 -13.02 -9.09
C GLU A 131 20.15 -11.71 -9.38
N PHE A 132 19.69 -11.00 -8.35
CA PHE A 132 18.77 -9.87 -8.47
C PHE A 132 19.31 -8.55 -7.93
N GLY A 133 20.46 -8.53 -7.25
CA GLY A 133 20.98 -7.32 -6.62
C GLY A 133 21.32 -6.20 -7.59
N ASP A 134 21.57 -6.53 -8.85
CA ASP A 134 21.78 -5.61 -9.96
C ASP A 134 20.47 -5.25 -10.70
N LYS A 135 19.32 -5.75 -10.24
CA LYS A 135 17.98 -5.58 -10.87
C LYS A 135 16.96 -4.89 -9.97
N ILE A 136 17.20 -4.87 -8.66
CA ILE A 136 16.26 -4.38 -7.64
C ILE A 136 16.91 -3.26 -6.83
N PHE A 137 16.11 -2.26 -6.47
CA PHE A 137 16.50 -1.19 -5.56
C PHE A 137 16.51 -1.70 -4.11
N LEU A 138 17.59 -2.40 -3.76
CA LEU A 138 17.83 -2.89 -2.40
C LEU A 138 18.63 -1.86 -1.58
N ASN A 139 18.25 -1.68 -0.32
CA ASN A 139 18.99 -0.85 0.62
C ASN A 139 20.28 -1.52 1.11
N GLU A 140 21.02 -0.86 2.01
CA GLU A 140 22.27 -1.34 2.61
C GLU A 140 22.10 -2.64 3.42
N GLN A 141 20.88 -2.95 3.85
CA GLN A 141 20.56 -4.21 4.51
C GLN A 141 20.07 -5.29 3.53
N ASN A 142 20.18 -5.07 2.22
CA ASN A 142 19.78 -6.01 1.15
C ASN A 142 18.29 -6.41 1.20
N TYR A 143 17.40 -5.52 1.64
CA TYR A 143 15.97 -5.69 1.47
C TYR A 143 15.38 -4.56 0.62
N TRP A 144 14.24 -4.85 -0.01
CA TRP A 144 13.44 -3.85 -0.70
C TRP A 144 12.63 -3.08 0.34
N GLY A 145 12.98 -1.82 0.54
CA GLY A 145 12.36 -0.94 1.53
C GLY A 145 11.73 0.30 0.92
N GLY A 146 11.22 0.23 -0.31
CA GLY A 146 10.63 1.38 -1.00
C GLY A 146 11.04 1.51 -2.46
N GLY A 147 10.38 2.41 -3.19
CA GLY A 147 10.67 2.71 -4.58
C GLY A 147 10.16 1.69 -5.61
N PRO A 148 10.29 1.99 -6.91
CA PRO A 148 9.75 1.18 -7.98
C PRO A 148 10.26 -0.27 -7.95
N PHE A 149 9.34 -1.22 -7.90
CA PHE A 149 9.64 -2.64 -8.02
C PHE A 149 8.63 -3.30 -8.96
N ALA A 150 9.10 -3.70 -10.14
CA ALA A 150 8.27 -4.24 -11.22
C ALA A 150 7.85 -5.71 -10.97
N ASN A 151 7.43 -6.02 -9.75
CA ASN A 151 6.98 -7.35 -9.33
C ASN A 151 5.55 -7.38 -8.78
N GLY A 152 4.78 -6.31 -9.03
CA GLY A 152 3.36 -6.31 -8.71
C GLY A 152 2.60 -7.41 -9.47
N CYS A 153 1.44 -7.79 -8.94
CA CYS A 153 0.51 -8.71 -9.58
C CYS A 153 -0.91 -8.14 -9.61
N THR A 154 -1.75 -8.73 -10.46
CA THR A 154 -3.14 -8.32 -10.68
C THR A 154 -4.15 -9.39 -10.27
N ALA A 155 -3.67 -10.57 -9.86
CA ALA A 155 -4.44 -11.75 -9.47
C ALA A 155 -3.81 -12.39 -8.22
N LEU A 156 -4.61 -12.94 -7.31
CA LEU A 156 -4.09 -13.50 -6.05
C LEU A 156 -3.21 -14.75 -6.25
N PRO A 157 -3.53 -15.70 -7.17
CA PRO A 157 -2.67 -16.86 -7.41
C PRO A 157 -1.22 -16.49 -7.76
N ASP A 158 -1.00 -15.34 -8.41
CA ASP A 158 0.32 -14.89 -8.84
C ASP A 158 1.31 -14.69 -7.69
N LEU A 159 0.83 -14.56 -6.44
CA LEU A 159 1.68 -14.52 -5.25
C LEU A 159 2.44 -15.85 -5.02
N TRP A 160 1.89 -16.98 -5.46
CA TRP A 160 2.53 -18.30 -5.36
C TRP A 160 3.42 -18.65 -6.56
N HIS A 161 3.48 -17.75 -7.56
CA HIS A 161 4.17 -17.99 -8.82
C HIS A 161 5.45 -17.17 -8.96
N GLU A 162 6.14 -17.42 -10.08
CA GLU A 162 7.35 -16.71 -10.50
C GLU A 162 7.11 -15.20 -10.64
N GLY A 163 8.17 -14.40 -10.56
CA GLY A 163 8.12 -12.96 -10.83
C GLY A 163 7.92 -12.63 -12.31
N LEU A 164 8.04 -11.35 -12.65
CA LEU A 164 8.06 -10.88 -14.04
C LEU A 164 9.21 -11.53 -14.85
N ASP A 165 8.87 -12.20 -15.96
CA ASP A 165 9.83 -12.57 -17.02
C ASP A 165 9.90 -11.42 -18.05
N THR A 166 11.09 -10.85 -18.24
CA THR A 166 11.30 -9.71 -19.14
C THR A 166 11.42 -10.06 -20.62
N ARG A 167 11.37 -11.33 -21.03
CA ARG A 167 11.44 -11.71 -22.45
C ARG A 167 10.08 -11.49 -23.13
N ALA A 168 9.96 -10.45 -23.95
CA ALA A 168 8.73 -10.12 -24.68
C ALA A 168 8.61 -10.90 -26.01
N PHE A 169 9.71 -11.18 -26.71
CA PHE A 169 9.73 -12.00 -27.94
C PHE A 169 11.12 -12.60 -28.14
N GLY A 170 11.39 -13.78 -27.56
CA GLY A 170 12.70 -14.44 -27.64
C GLY A 170 13.85 -13.56 -27.13
N PHE A 171 14.43 -12.74 -28.02
CA PHE A 171 15.54 -11.80 -27.80
C PHE A 171 15.13 -10.34 -27.52
N ILE A 172 13.85 -9.96 -27.58
CA ILE A 172 13.39 -8.59 -27.25
C ILE A 172 13.00 -8.51 -25.77
N SER A 173 13.72 -7.70 -24.98
CA SER A 173 13.38 -7.46 -23.58
C SER A 173 12.27 -6.40 -23.43
N LEU A 174 11.36 -6.58 -22.46
CA LEU A 174 10.34 -5.58 -22.06
C LEU A 174 11.00 -4.24 -21.66
N GLN A 175 12.25 -4.28 -21.20
CA GLN A 175 13.08 -3.11 -20.95
C GLN A 175 13.38 -2.30 -22.21
N GLY A 176 13.47 -2.99 -23.36
CA GLY A 176 13.56 -2.37 -24.66
C GLY A 176 12.40 -1.41 -24.88
N MET A 177 11.16 -1.79 -24.55
CA MET A 177 9.92 -1.04 -24.84
C MET A 177 9.45 -0.09 -23.71
N ASN A 178 10.24 0.05 -22.66
CA ASN A 178 9.87 0.79 -21.46
C ASN A 178 9.82 2.31 -21.69
N PRO A 179 8.67 2.96 -21.49
CA PRO A 179 8.50 4.40 -21.72
C PRO A 179 9.28 5.27 -20.72
N THR A 180 9.61 4.73 -19.55
CA THR A 180 10.21 5.48 -18.44
C THR A 180 11.73 5.33 -18.43
N ASN A 181 12.41 6.17 -17.66
CA ASN A 181 13.85 6.03 -17.41
C ASN A 181 14.16 4.96 -16.34
N ARG A 182 13.15 4.29 -15.79
CA ARG A 182 13.26 3.32 -14.68
C ARG A 182 13.35 1.91 -15.24
N PRO A 183 14.43 1.15 -15.03
CA PRO A 183 14.55 -0.15 -15.67
C PRO A 183 13.54 -1.22 -15.21
N LEU A 184 13.05 -2.04 -16.14
CA LEU A 184 12.27 -3.25 -15.95
C LEU A 184 13.19 -4.46 -16.13
N TYR A 185 13.48 -5.16 -15.04
CA TYR A 185 14.30 -6.37 -15.05
C TYR A 185 13.51 -7.58 -14.59
N ARG A 186 14.05 -8.78 -14.85
CA ARG A 186 13.54 -10.01 -14.25
C ARG A 186 13.47 -9.84 -12.74
N THR A 187 12.36 -10.27 -12.15
CA THR A 187 12.11 -10.13 -10.72
C THR A 187 12.00 -11.49 -10.03
N PRO A 188 12.27 -11.56 -8.72
CA PRO A 188 12.20 -12.79 -7.94
C PRO A 188 10.77 -13.31 -7.84
N PRO A 189 10.58 -14.60 -7.50
CA PRO A 189 9.26 -15.14 -7.18
C PRO A 189 8.50 -14.31 -6.14
N ARG A 190 7.17 -14.26 -6.24
CA ARG A 190 6.33 -13.39 -5.41
C ARG A 190 5.97 -13.96 -4.03
N ALA A 191 6.60 -15.05 -3.62
CA ALA A 191 6.32 -15.77 -2.37
C ALA A 191 6.47 -14.90 -1.09
N TYR A 192 7.20 -13.79 -1.16
CA TYR A 192 7.25 -12.80 -0.06
C TYR A 192 5.90 -12.13 0.20
N GLY A 193 5.04 -12.01 -0.82
CA GLY A 193 3.65 -11.58 -0.68
C GLY A 193 2.77 -12.62 0.03
N VAL A 194 3.01 -13.92 -0.20
CA VAL A 194 2.32 -14.99 0.56
C VAL A 194 2.71 -14.96 2.02
N LEU A 195 4.02 -14.83 2.32
CA LEU A 195 4.49 -14.69 3.70
C LEU A 195 3.94 -13.42 4.37
N ALA A 196 3.85 -12.31 3.64
CA ALA A 196 3.23 -11.08 4.13
C ALA A 196 1.74 -11.30 4.48
N ALA A 197 0.99 -11.96 3.59
CA ALA A 197 -0.43 -12.25 3.82
C ALA A 197 -0.62 -13.21 5.01
N LEU A 198 0.24 -14.22 5.14
CA LEU A 198 0.22 -15.12 6.29
C LEU A 198 0.52 -14.37 7.59
N ARG A 199 1.55 -13.51 7.61
CA ARG A 199 1.85 -12.67 8.78
C ARG A 199 0.70 -11.74 9.14
N LEU A 200 0.00 -11.18 8.16
CA LEU A 200 -1.16 -10.32 8.40
C LEU A 200 -2.32 -11.13 9.02
N ALA A 201 -2.61 -12.32 8.49
CA ALA A 201 -3.61 -13.22 9.09
C ALA A 201 -3.22 -13.65 10.52
N LYS A 202 -1.93 -13.87 10.77
CA LYS A 202 -1.39 -14.18 12.10
C LYS A 202 -1.42 -12.99 13.06
N LEU A 203 -1.26 -11.77 12.58
CA LEU A 203 -1.47 -10.56 13.39
C LEU A 203 -2.94 -10.41 13.78
N ILE A 204 -3.88 -10.68 12.87
CA ILE A 204 -5.32 -10.71 13.16
C ILE A 204 -5.61 -11.80 14.21
N GLU A 205 -4.99 -12.99 14.08
CA GLU A 205 -5.06 -14.04 15.11
C GLU A 205 -4.57 -13.53 16.48
N SER A 206 -3.40 -12.86 16.53
CA SER A 206 -2.86 -12.29 17.77
C SER A 206 -3.79 -11.25 18.41
N ILE A 207 -4.43 -10.40 17.60
CA ILE A 207 -5.45 -9.44 18.07
C ILE A 207 -6.65 -10.21 18.66
N ARG A 208 -7.18 -11.20 17.93
CA ARG A 208 -8.34 -12.01 18.35
C ARG A 208 -8.08 -12.82 19.61
N ARG A 209 -6.83 -13.27 19.83
CA ARG A 209 -6.40 -13.94 21.07
C ARG A 209 -6.38 -13.00 22.27
N LYS A 210 -6.17 -11.70 22.08
CA LYS A 210 -6.25 -10.70 23.15
C LYS A 210 -7.70 -10.24 23.37
N GLN A 211 -8.47 -10.06 22.30
CA GLN A 211 -9.91 -9.79 22.34
C GLN A 211 -10.62 -10.33 21.09
N ALA A 212 -11.53 -11.30 21.26
CA ALA A 212 -12.09 -12.06 20.14
C ALA A 212 -13.08 -11.24 19.30
N ASP A 213 -13.80 -10.33 19.91
CA ASP A 213 -14.88 -9.54 19.31
C ASP A 213 -14.47 -8.11 18.92
N VAL A 214 -13.19 -7.74 19.10
CA VAL A 214 -12.72 -6.39 18.76
C VAL A 214 -12.93 -6.10 17.26
N PRO A 215 -13.52 -4.96 16.85
CA PRO A 215 -13.64 -4.64 15.44
C PRO A 215 -12.26 -4.51 14.80
N ILE A 216 -12.03 -5.20 13.68
CA ILE A 216 -10.79 -5.07 12.90
C ILE A 216 -11.13 -4.57 11.50
N THR A 217 -10.55 -3.44 11.09
CA THR A 217 -10.57 -2.98 9.69
C THR A 217 -9.18 -3.07 9.08
N VAL A 218 -9.06 -3.67 7.89
CA VAL A 218 -7.80 -3.69 7.13
C VAL A 218 -7.90 -2.68 5.99
N VAL A 219 -7.04 -1.67 6.02
CA VAL A 219 -6.97 -0.62 4.99
C VAL A 219 -5.77 -0.90 4.11
N CYS A 220 -6.04 -1.25 2.87
CA CYS A 220 -5.05 -1.63 1.90
C CYS A 220 -4.82 -0.52 0.89
N HIS A 221 -3.58 -0.37 0.43
CA HIS A 221 -3.25 0.50 -0.70
C HIS A 221 -2.35 -0.23 -1.70
N SER A 222 -2.60 -0.03 -3.00
CA SER A 222 -1.79 -0.60 -4.09
C SER A 222 -1.61 -2.13 -3.96
N GLN A 223 -0.40 -2.67 -4.11
CA GLN A 223 -0.11 -4.10 -3.91
C GLN A 223 -0.45 -4.63 -2.50
N GLY A 224 -0.61 -3.74 -1.51
CA GLY A 224 -1.09 -4.12 -0.17
C GLY A 224 -2.50 -4.72 -0.22
N ASN A 225 -3.30 -4.39 -1.25
CA ASN A 225 -4.59 -5.04 -1.50
C ASN A 225 -4.43 -6.53 -1.78
N MET A 226 -3.40 -6.94 -2.53
CA MET A 226 -3.15 -8.35 -2.83
C MET A 226 -2.80 -9.13 -1.56
N VAL A 227 -2.03 -8.51 -0.66
CA VAL A 227 -1.70 -9.04 0.66
C VAL A 227 -2.95 -9.12 1.55
N GLY A 228 -3.74 -8.05 1.64
CA GLY A 228 -4.94 -7.98 2.47
C GLY A 228 -6.04 -8.97 2.06
N LEU A 229 -6.34 -9.06 0.76
CA LEU A 229 -7.31 -10.02 0.22
C LEU A 229 -6.84 -11.46 0.50
N THR A 230 -5.56 -11.76 0.24
CA THR A 230 -4.99 -13.08 0.49
C THR A 230 -4.99 -13.44 1.98
N ALA A 231 -4.73 -12.48 2.85
CA ALA A 231 -4.77 -12.68 4.30
C ALA A 231 -6.16 -13.09 4.80
N ALA A 232 -7.24 -12.59 4.19
CA ALA A 232 -8.60 -13.03 4.53
C ALA A 232 -8.80 -14.52 4.26
N PHE A 233 -8.35 -15.02 3.11
CA PHE A 233 -8.42 -16.44 2.78
C PHE A 233 -7.54 -17.31 3.68
N LEU A 234 -6.32 -16.86 3.97
CA LEU A 234 -5.43 -17.59 4.88
C LEU A 234 -6.00 -17.61 6.30
N GLY A 235 -6.55 -16.49 6.76
CA GLY A 235 -7.21 -16.34 8.06
C GLY A 235 -8.47 -17.21 8.21
N ASP A 236 -9.29 -17.34 7.17
CA ASP A 236 -10.49 -18.20 7.21
C ASP A 236 -10.15 -19.70 7.34
N ARG A 237 -8.96 -20.12 6.88
CA ARG A 237 -8.48 -21.50 7.11
C ARG A 237 -7.97 -21.74 8.53
N MET A 238 -7.65 -20.68 9.28
CA MET A 238 -7.17 -20.83 10.65
C MET A 238 -8.31 -21.21 11.59
N PRO A 239 -8.04 -22.01 12.63
CA PRO A 239 -9.05 -22.29 13.65
C PRO A 239 -9.46 -21.00 14.36
N GLU A 240 -10.72 -20.95 14.81
CA GLU A 240 -11.17 -19.90 15.71
C GLU A 240 -10.32 -19.91 16.99
N VAL A 241 -10.02 -18.72 17.49
CA VAL A 241 -9.24 -18.54 18.71
C VAL A 241 -10.14 -18.05 19.83
N LYS A 242 -9.79 -18.42 21.06
CA LYS A 242 -10.44 -17.90 22.25
C LYS A 242 -9.63 -16.76 22.85
N ASP A 243 -10.33 -15.71 23.26
CA ASP A 243 -9.77 -14.63 24.06
C ASP A 243 -9.72 -15.01 25.57
N PRO A 244 -9.15 -14.16 26.45
CA PRO A 244 -9.09 -14.44 27.89
C PRO A 244 -10.48 -14.55 28.56
N TRP A 245 -11.53 -14.11 27.88
CA TRP A 245 -12.92 -14.17 28.36
C TRP A 245 -13.68 -15.37 27.78
N GLY A 246 -13.02 -16.26 27.04
CA GLY A 246 -13.61 -17.48 26.50
C GLY A 246 -14.44 -17.28 25.23
N ARG A 247 -14.52 -16.05 24.70
CA ARG A 247 -15.24 -15.74 23.46
C ARG A 247 -14.42 -16.21 22.27
N SER A 248 -15.09 -16.69 21.24
CA SER A 248 -14.44 -17.24 20.04
C SER A 248 -14.43 -16.21 18.92
N GLY A 249 -13.29 -16.06 18.25
CA GLY A 249 -13.09 -15.11 17.16
C GLY A 249 -12.43 -15.76 15.96
N ARG A 250 -12.95 -15.48 14.76
CA ARG A 250 -12.31 -15.88 13.51
C ARG A 250 -11.13 -14.96 13.19
N CYS A 251 -10.10 -15.52 12.57
CA CYS A 251 -8.89 -14.81 12.17
C CYS A 251 -9.06 -14.02 10.86
N VAL A 252 -10.22 -13.41 10.66
CA VAL A 252 -10.56 -12.58 9.49
C VAL A 252 -11.00 -11.20 10.00
N ALA A 253 -10.56 -10.14 9.32
CA ALA A 253 -10.97 -8.78 9.66
C ALA A 253 -12.45 -8.54 9.31
N ASP A 254 -13.09 -7.61 9.98
CA ASP A 254 -14.53 -7.35 9.87
C ASP A 254 -14.87 -6.41 8.72
N ALA A 255 -13.95 -5.55 8.32
CA ALA A 255 -14.10 -4.66 7.17
C ALA A 255 -12.79 -4.49 6.41
N TYR A 256 -12.90 -4.16 5.12
CA TYR A 256 -11.75 -3.83 4.27
C TYR A 256 -11.99 -2.52 3.53
N VAL A 257 -10.96 -1.67 3.47
CA VAL A 257 -10.93 -0.52 2.57
C VAL A 257 -9.82 -0.75 1.57
N LEU A 258 -10.17 -0.75 0.29
CA LEU A 258 -9.29 -1.09 -0.81
C LEU A 258 -8.95 0.19 -1.60
N ALA A 259 -7.82 0.83 -1.32
CA ALA A 259 -7.39 2.02 -2.05
C ALA A 259 -6.51 1.65 -3.23
N ASN A 260 -6.83 2.15 -4.43
CA ASN A 260 -6.02 2.00 -5.63
C ASN A 260 -5.64 0.52 -5.90
N ALA A 261 -6.61 -0.39 -5.73
CA ALA A 261 -6.37 -1.83 -5.85
C ALA A 261 -5.95 -2.26 -7.28
N PRO A 262 -4.82 -2.97 -7.45
CA PRO A 262 -4.33 -3.48 -8.73
C PRO A 262 -5.07 -4.75 -9.19
N TYR A 263 -5.93 -5.32 -8.35
CA TYR A 263 -6.74 -6.49 -8.71
C TYR A 263 -7.54 -6.17 -9.97
N SER A 264 -7.38 -6.97 -11.03
CA SER A 264 -7.97 -6.68 -12.33
C SER A 264 -9.09 -7.65 -12.66
N LEU A 265 -10.20 -7.11 -13.16
CA LEU A 265 -11.28 -7.86 -13.82
C LEU A 265 -11.33 -7.56 -15.33
N GLU A 266 -10.29 -6.93 -15.88
CA GLU A 266 -10.18 -6.75 -17.33
C GLU A 266 -10.00 -8.11 -17.99
N GLU A 267 -10.77 -8.38 -19.04
CA GLU A 267 -10.79 -9.70 -19.68
C GLU A 267 -9.53 -9.90 -20.52
N ASN A 268 -9.20 -8.92 -21.37
CA ASN A 268 -8.17 -9.08 -22.39
C ASN A 268 -7.01 -8.12 -22.18
N ILE A 269 -5.96 -8.59 -21.50
CA ILE A 269 -4.68 -7.87 -21.39
C ILE A 269 -3.57 -8.68 -22.08
N GLY A 270 -3.42 -8.49 -23.39
CA GLY A 270 -2.50 -9.30 -24.21
C GLY A 270 -1.04 -9.29 -23.72
N MET A 271 -0.51 -8.12 -23.33
CA MET A 271 0.86 -8.02 -22.82
C MET A 271 1.07 -8.66 -21.45
N ASP A 272 0.08 -8.60 -20.55
CA ASP A 272 0.13 -9.27 -19.24
C ASP A 272 0.03 -10.79 -19.40
N ASN A 273 -0.89 -11.26 -20.26
CA ASN A 273 -1.00 -12.67 -20.61
C ASN A 273 0.31 -13.25 -21.16
N TRP A 274 0.98 -12.50 -22.03
CA TRP A 274 2.29 -12.90 -22.55
C TRP A 274 3.41 -12.84 -21.50
N ALA A 275 3.44 -11.79 -20.66
CA ALA A 275 4.43 -11.65 -19.59
C ALA A 275 4.33 -12.80 -18.57
N GLN A 276 3.14 -13.40 -18.43
CA GLN A 276 2.86 -14.55 -17.57
C GLN A 276 2.91 -15.89 -18.31
N ARG A 277 3.45 -15.95 -19.54
CA ARG A 277 3.46 -17.20 -20.33
C ARG A 277 4.22 -18.36 -19.68
N GLU A 278 5.12 -18.12 -18.74
CA GLU A 278 5.82 -19.21 -18.01
C GLU A 278 5.06 -19.66 -16.76
N THR A 279 4.08 -18.88 -16.30
CA THR A 279 3.20 -19.22 -15.18
C THR A 279 2.20 -20.28 -15.60
N LYS A 280 2.03 -21.32 -14.78
CA LYS A 280 1.15 -22.46 -15.08
C LYS A 280 0.17 -22.73 -13.97
N ASP A 281 -1.07 -23.07 -14.32
CA ASP A 281 -1.98 -23.70 -13.37
C ASP A 281 -1.68 -25.20 -13.19
N ASN A 282 -2.44 -25.84 -12.31
CA ASN A 282 -2.32 -27.28 -12.01
C ASN A 282 -2.66 -28.21 -13.19
N ARG A 283 -3.27 -27.70 -14.27
CA ARG A 283 -3.54 -28.43 -15.52
C ARG A 283 -2.49 -28.16 -16.58
N GLY A 284 -1.46 -27.36 -16.27
CA GLY A 284 -0.40 -26.98 -17.20
C GLY A 284 -0.82 -25.92 -18.21
N ARG A 285 -1.95 -25.22 -18.01
CA ARG A 285 -2.32 -24.07 -18.85
C ARG A 285 -1.47 -22.87 -18.46
N HIS A 286 -1.03 -22.13 -19.47
CA HIS A 286 -0.11 -21.01 -19.32
C HIS A 286 -0.81 -19.64 -19.40
N GLY A 287 -0.16 -18.60 -18.88
CA GLY A 287 -0.57 -17.21 -19.07
C GLY A 287 -1.26 -16.59 -17.86
N ARG A 288 -2.05 -15.54 -18.14
CA ARG A 288 -2.82 -14.79 -17.14
C ARG A 288 -3.99 -15.61 -16.61
N GLU A 289 -4.35 -15.36 -15.35
CA GLU A 289 -5.58 -15.89 -14.76
C GLU A 289 -6.81 -15.39 -15.55
N THR A 290 -7.72 -16.29 -15.90
CA THR A 290 -8.94 -15.96 -16.66
C THR A 290 -9.87 -15.00 -15.91
N TYR A 291 -10.67 -14.23 -16.65
CA TYR A 291 -11.75 -13.40 -16.10
C TYR A 291 -12.68 -14.19 -15.15
N SER A 292 -13.03 -15.42 -15.52
CA SER A 292 -13.94 -16.26 -14.74
C SER A 292 -13.34 -16.66 -13.39
N ALA A 293 -12.05 -17.03 -13.37
CA ALA A 293 -11.36 -17.36 -12.13
C ALA A 293 -11.21 -16.13 -11.21
N ARG A 294 -10.82 -14.98 -11.76
CA ARG A 294 -10.74 -13.70 -11.03
C ARG A 294 -12.09 -13.31 -10.42
N THR A 295 -13.18 -13.49 -11.17
CA THR A 295 -14.53 -13.20 -10.71
C THR A 295 -14.95 -14.14 -9.56
N ARG A 296 -14.66 -15.45 -9.67
CA ARG A 296 -14.94 -16.44 -8.62
C ARG A 296 -14.11 -16.20 -7.35
N THR A 297 -12.84 -15.86 -7.50
CA THR A 297 -11.95 -15.51 -6.38
C THR A 297 -12.49 -14.29 -5.64
N LEU A 298 -12.85 -13.21 -6.35
CA LEU A 298 -13.40 -12.02 -5.71
C LEU A 298 -14.77 -12.28 -5.06
N LYS A 299 -15.61 -13.13 -5.68
CA LYS A 299 -16.85 -13.60 -5.06
C LYS A 299 -16.60 -14.33 -3.75
N ALA A 300 -15.63 -15.25 -3.72
CA ALA A 300 -15.29 -15.99 -2.50
C ALA A 300 -14.82 -15.04 -1.39
N PHE A 301 -14.01 -14.02 -1.73
CA PHE A 301 -13.61 -12.98 -0.78
C PHE A 301 -14.82 -12.21 -0.21
N PHE A 302 -15.75 -11.78 -1.07
CA PHE A 302 -16.99 -11.12 -0.63
C PHE A 302 -17.87 -12.04 0.22
N ASP A 303 -17.93 -13.34 -0.07
CA ASP A 303 -18.66 -14.31 0.76
C ASP A 303 -18.03 -14.50 2.15
N LEU A 304 -16.69 -14.38 2.28
CA LEU A 304 -16.01 -14.37 3.59
C LEU A 304 -16.44 -13.16 4.40
N LEU A 305 -16.43 -11.97 3.79
CA LEU A 305 -16.75 -10.73 4.48
C LEU A 305 -18.22 -10.62 4.83
N ARG A 306 -19.13 -11.10 3.98
CA ARG A 306 -20.56 -11.11 4.29
C ARG A 306 -20.88 -11.82 5.61
N LYS A 307 -20.18 -12.90 5.93
CA LYS A 307 -20.32 -13.63 7.21
C LYS A 307 -19.84 -12.84 8.43
N ARG A 308 -19.01 -11.81 8.24
CA ARG A 308 -18.51 -10.97 9.35
C ARG A 308 -19.56 -10.02 9.89
N ALA A 309 -20.59 -9.68 9.12
CA ALA A 309 -21.69 -8.84 9.57
C ALA A 309 -22.43 -9.42 10.80
N ASP A 310 -22.50 -10.75 10.90
CA ASP A 310 -23.12 -11.49 12.01
C ASP A 310 -22.31 -11.39 13.32
N GLY A 311 -21.02 -11.02 13.22
CA GLY A 311 -20.12 -10.87 14.36
C GLY A 311 -20.11 -9.47 14.97
N GLU A 312 -20.96 -8.55 14.50
CA GLU A 312 -21.01 -7.18 15.04
C GLU A 312 -21.61 -7.16 16.45
N MET A 313 -20.89 -6.54 17.39
CA MET A 313 -21.30 -6.32 18.78
C MET A 313 -22.68 -5.66 18.88
N ASP A 314 -23.42 -5.89 19.95
CA ASP A 314 -24.72 -5.25 20.12
C ASP A 314 -24.57 -3.71 20.24
N ALA A 315 -25.56 -2.95 19.72
CA ALA A 315 -25.48 -1.49 19.77
C ALA A 315 -25.51 -0.97 21.22
N VAL A 316 -26.31 -1.61 22.08
CA VAL A 316 -26.45 -1.23 23.49
C VAL A 316 -25.14 -1.44 24.24
N GLU A 317 -24.45 -2.55 23.97
CA GLU A 317 -23.13 -2.85 24.57
C GLU A 317 -22.06 -1.81 24.17
N ILE A 318 -22.08 -1.33 22.92
CA ILE A 318 -21.19 -0.24 22.49
C ILE A 318 -21.58 1.06 23.20
N ASP A 319 -22.87 1.36 23.29
CA ASP A 319 -23.37 2.60 23.86
C ASP A 319 -23.09 2.71 25.36
N GLU A 320 -23.09 1.60 26.11
CA GLU A 320 -22.67 1.55 27.52
C GLU A 320 -21.25 2.07 27.74
N GLU A 321 -20.38 1.97 26.73
CA GLU A 321 -18.95 2.28 26.83
C GLU A 321 -18.54 3.56 26.07
N MET A 322 -19.27 3.90 25.01
CA MET A 322 -18.83 4.88 24.03
C MET A 322 -19.87 5.96 23.72
N ALA A 323 -21.13 5.81 24.14
CA ALA A 323 -22.16 6.81 23.82
C ALA A 323 -21.77 8.19 24.37
N ASN A 324 -22.05 9.22 23.56
CA ASN A 324 -21.86 10.60 23.97
C ASN A 324 -23.06 11.42 23.53
N THR A 325 -23.75 12.06 24.47
CA THR A 325 -24.95 12.86 24.20
C THR A 325 -24.64 14.33 23.87
N ARG A 326 -23.38 14.77 24.00
CA ARG A 326 -22.98 16.16 23.83
C ARG A 326 -22.82 16.52 22.36
N THR A 327 -23.48 17.59 21.92
CA THR A 327 -23.19 18.26 20.65
C THR A 327 -21.92 19.11 20.78
N SER A 328 -21.13 19.20 19.71
CA SER A 328 -19.95 20.06 19.67
C SER A 328 -20.22 21.35 18.90
N ASP A 329 -19.72 22.47 19.41
CA ASP A 329 -19.76 23.77 18.72
C ASP A 329 -18.87 23.77 17.45
N SER A 330 -17.93 22.82 17.35
CA SER A 330 -17.06 22.61 16.19
C SER A 330 -17.64 21.65 15.14
N GLY A 331 -18.92 21.27 15.28
CA GLY A 331 -19.68 20.50 14.29
C GLY A 331 -19.77 18.99 14.51
N GLY A 332 -19.25 18.47 15.62
CA GLY A 332 -19.43 17.06 16.04
C GLY A 332 -20.85 16.77 16.54
N LYS A 333 -21.40 15.63 16.12
CA LYS A 333 -22.71 15.15 16.56
C LYS A 333 -22.59 14.27 17.82
N PRO A 334 -23.67 14.09 18.59
CA PRO A 334 -23.77 13.02 19.57
C PRO A 334 -23.53 11.66 18.91
N PHE A 335 -22.97 10.72 19.67
CA PHE A 335 -22.71 9.36 19.21
C PHE A 335 -23.58 8.36 19.97
N ASN A 336 -24.26 7.51 19.20
CA ASN A 336 -24.73 6.18 19.61
C ASN A 336 -24.58 5.23 18.41
N ALA A 337 -24.40 3.94 18.70
CA ALA A 337 -24.07 2.93 17.70
C ALA A 337 -25.22 2.66 16.72
N ALA A 338 -26.47 2.74 17.18
CA ALA A 338 -27.64 2.50 16.33
C ALA A 338 -27.79 3.57 15.23
N ASP A 339 -27.65 4.84 15.59
CA ASP A 339 -27.70 5.96 14.64
C ASP A 339 -26.47 5.98 13.73
N ASP A 340 -25.27 5.67 14.24
CA ASP A 340 -24.06 5.54 13.42
C ASP A 340 -24.21 4.44 12.35
N ARG A 341 -24.72 3.26 12.73
CA ARG A 341 -25.02 2.17 11.80
C ARG A 341 -26.05 2.54 10.75
N LYS A 342 -27.07 3.31 11.12
CA LYS A 342 -28.09 3.80 10.19
C LYS A 342 -27.52 4.82 9.20
N ALA A 343 -26.65 5.71 9.65
CA ALA A 343 -26.08 6.77 8.83
C ALA A 343 -24.94 6.27 7.93
N HIS A 344 -24.07 5.39 8.45
CA HIS A 344 -22.80 5.04 7.83
C HIS A 344 -22.59 3.53 7.65
N GLY A 345 -23.48 2.68 8.16
CA GLY A 345 -23.42 1.23 7.96
C GLY A 345 -23.95 0.79 6.60
N LEU A 346 -23.44 -0.34 6.11
CA LEU A 346 -24.02 -1.07 4.99
C LEU A 346 -25.04 -2.06 5.54
N ASN A 347 -26.30 -1.98 5.09
CA ASN A 347 -27.39 -2.80 5.63
C ASN A 347 -27.55 -2.68 7.16
N GLY A 348 -27.28 -1.49 7.72
CA GLY A 348 -27.36 -1.24 9.16
C GLY A 348 -26.23 -1.88 9.97
N LYS A 349 -25.12 -2.26 9.32
CA LYS A 349 -23.93 -2.88 9.93
C LYS A 349 -22.66 -2.14 9.49
N THR A 350 -21.72 -1.95 10.39
CA THR A 350 -20.37 -1.45 10.05
C THR A 350 -19.40 -2.59 9.71
N TYR A 351 -19.74 -3.81 10.12
CA TYR A 351 -19.01 -5.06 9.82
C TYR A 351 -19.50 -5.68 8.52
N GLY A 352 -18.68 -6.54 7.93
CA GLY A 352 -18.98 -7.27 6.70
C GLY A 352 -19.05 -6.35 5.47
N ARG A 353 -18.23 -5.31 5.45
CA ARG A 353 -18.15 -4.33 4.35
C ARG A 353 -16.78 -4.30 3.71
N VAL A 354 -16.75 -4.20 2.38
CA VAL A 354 -15.58 -3.89 1.57
C VAL A 354 -15.84 -2.57 0.82
N THR A 355 -15.06 -1.53 1.11
CA THR A 355 -15.18 -0.24 0.41
C THR A 355 -13.99 -0.04 -0.53
N LEU A 356 -14.23 0.09 -1.83
CA LEU A 356 -13.21 0.45 -2.82
C LEU A 356 -13.05 1.98 -2.92
N TYR A 357 -11.82 2.46 -2.80
CA TYR A 357 -11.47 3.83 -3.15
C TYR A 357 -10.77 3.82 -4.51
N SER A 358 -11.46 4.34 -5.52
CA SER A 358 -10.92 4.43 -6.88
C SER A 358 -10.52 5.86 -7.26
N CYS A 359 -9.47 5.97 -8.07
CA CYS A 359 -9.07 7.23 -8.70
C CYS A 359 -8.95 7.01 -10.22
N PRO A 360 -9.87 7.57 -11.04
CA PRO A 360 -9.87 7.37 -12.49
C PRO A 360 -8.61 7.93 -13.16
N HIS A 361 -7.91 8.84 -12.50
CA HIS A 361 -6.66 9.44 -12.98
C HIS A 361 -5.39 8.78 -12.42
N ASP A 362 -5.50 7.62 -11.76
CA ASP A 362 -4.35 6.84 -11.29
C ASP A 362 -3.57 6.23 -12.47
N GLN A 363 -2.42 6.82 -12.83
CA GLN A 363 -1.57 6.37 -13.93
C GLN A 363 -0.72 5.12 -13.59
N VAL A 364 -0.64 4.69 -12.33
CA VAL A 364 0.06 3.44 -11.99
C VAL A 364 -0.88 2.26 -12.18
N ILE A 365 -2.12 2.38 -11.70
CA ILE A 365 -3.09 1.28 -11.72
C ILE A 365 -3.81 1.17 -13.06
N SER A 366 -3.82 2.25 -13.87
CA SER A 366 -4.28 2.24 -15.26
C SER A 366 -3.27 1.72 -16.28
N ALA A 367 -2.06 1.35 -15.86
CA ALA A 367 -1.06 0.81 -16.77
C ALA A 367 -1.68 -0.34 -17.60
N THR A 368 -1.38 -0.41 -18.90
CA THR A 368 -2.01 -1.37 -19.83
C THR A 368 -1.74 -2.83 -19.47
N THR A 369 -0.78 -3.11 -18.58
CA THR A 369 -0.49 -4.44 -18.02
C THR A 369 -1.17 -4.70 -16.68
N VAL A 370 -1.86 -3.71 -16.10
CA VAL A 370 -2.49 -3.79 -14.77
C VAL A 370 -4.00 -3.68 -14.90
N CYS A 371 -4.52 -2.55 -15.40
CA CYS A 371 -5.94 -2.24 -15.51
C CYS A 371 -6.77 -2.67 -14.27
N GLY A 372 -6.33 -2.25 -13.07
CA GLY A 372 -6.94 -2.67 -11.80
C GLY A 372 -8.28 -2.01 -11.48
N ILE A 373 -9.06 -2.55 -10.55
CA ILE A 373 -10.31 -1.91 -10.08
C ILE A 373 -10.04 -0.57 -9.34
N GLY A 374 -8.82 -0.35 -8.88
CA GLY A 374 -8.40 0.86 -8.17
C GLY A 374 -8.34 2.14 -9.00
N TRP A 375 -8.24 2.05 -10.33
CA TRP A 375 -8.33 3.24 -11.17
C TRP A 375 -9.75 3.40 -11.72
N ARG A 376 -10.29 2.35 -12.36
CA ARG A 376 -11.58 2.41 -13.06
C ARG A 376 -12.81 2.20 -12.16
N GLY A 377 -12.67 1.77 -10.91
CA GLY A 377 -13.80 1.31 -10.10
C GLY A 377 -14.34 -0.05 -10.58
N MET A 378 -15.52 -0.45 -10.09
CA MET A 378 -16.28 -1.59 -10.61
C MET A 378 -17.61 -1.10 -11.18
N SER A 379 -17.95 -1.56 -12.39
CA SER A 379 -19.27 -1.33 -12.96
C SER A 379 -20.36 -2.15 -12.24
N ASP A 380 -21.63 -1.76 -12.35
CA ASP A 380 -22.75 -2.52 -11.76
C ASP A 380 -22.78 -3.98 -12.24
N ALA A 381 -22.37 -4.23 -13.50
CA ALA A 381 -22.27 -5.56 -14.08
C ALA A 381 -21.18 -6.41 -13.39
N GLU A 382 -20.03 -5.83 -13.10
CA GLU A 382 -18.95 -6.51 -12.38
C GLU A 382 -19.29 -6.73 -10.90
N VAL A 383 -19.93 -5.76 -10.25
CA VAL A 383 -20.44 -5.91 -8.88
C VAL A 383 -21.43 -7.07 -8.82
N LYS A 384 -22.33 -7.19 -9.81
CA LYS A 384 -23.25 -8.32 -9.92
C LYS A 384 -22.52 -9.65 -10.18
N ALA A 385 -21.59 -9.68 -11.14
CA ALA A 385 -20.87 -10.89 -11.54
C ALA A 385 -20.02 -11.48 -10.39
N THR A 386 -19.45 -10.60 -9.57
CA THR A 386 -18.65 -10.95 -8.40
C THR A 386 -19.50 -11.20 -7.15
N GLY A 387 -20.82 -11.01 -7.20
CA GLY A 387 -21.69 -11.16 -6.04
C GLY A 387 -21.41 -10.14 -4.94
N GLY A 388 -20.94 -8.94 -5.28
CA GLY A 388 -20.61 -7.87 -4.35
C GLY A 388 -21.83 -7.19 -3.71
N ALA A 389 -23.05 -7.44 -4.20
CA ALA A 389 -24.26 -6.87 -3.63
C ALA A 389 -24.36 -7.15 -2.11
N GLY A 390 -24.61 -6.08 -1.34
CA GLY A 390 -24.78 -6.12 0.11
C GLY A 390 -23.50 -6.33 0.93
N VAL A 391 -22.33 -6.27 0.31
CA VAL A 391 -21.01 -6.38 0.99
C VAL A 391 -19.99 -5.38 0.43
N PHE A 392 -20.01 -5.15 -0.89
CA PHE A 392 -19.14 -4.21 -1.58
C PHE A 392 -19.81 -2.85 -1.73
N THR A 393 -19.05 -1.78 -1.53
CA THR A 393 -19.38 -0.42 -1.92
C THR A 393 -18.15 0.29 -2.48
N GLN A 394 -18.33 1.46 -3.10
CA GLN A 394 -17.20 2.23 -3.61
C GLN A 394 -17.34 3.75 -3.52
N ARG A 395 -16.20 4.43 -3.44
CA ARG A 395 -16.03 5.89 -3.52
C ARG A 395 -15.09 6.21 -4.67
N VAL A 396 -15.46 7.23 -5.45
CA VAL A 396 -14.61 7.77 -6.53
C VAL A 396 -13.98 9.07 -6.07
N PHE A 397 -12.65 9.12 -6.08
CA PHE A 397 -11.87 10.31 -5.79
C PHE A 397 -11.42 10.93 -7.11
N ALA A 398 -12.09 12.02 -7.52
CA ALA A 398 -11.79 12.74 -8.76
C ALA A 398 -12.09 14.25 -8.61
N SER A 399 -11.34 15.08 -9.32
CA SER A 399 -11.60 16.52 -9.39
C SER A 399 -13.00 16.80 -9.95
N GLY A 400 -13.75 17.68 -9.29
CA GLY A 400 -15.12 18.03 -9.69
C GLY A 400 -16.19 17.02 -9.26
N PHE A 401 -15.82 15.95 -8.55
CA PHE A 401 -16.75 14.96 -8.00
C PHE A 401 -16.68 14.94 -6.47
N MET A 402 -17.80 15.21 -5.80
CA MET A 402 -17.86 15.29 -4.33
C MET A 402 -17.92 13.89 -3.72
N VAL A 403 -16.91 13.52 -2.92
CA VAL A 403 -16.86 12.24 -2.23
C VAL A 403 -17.93 12.21 -1.13
N GLY A 404 -18.77 11.16 -1.13
CA GLY A 404 -19.81 10.95 -0.12
C GLY A 404 -21.10 11.74 -0.31
N GLN A 405 -21.27 12.47 -1.43
CA GLN A 405 -22.48 13.25 -1.69
C GLN A 405 -23.57 12.39 -2.34
N TRP A 406 -24.62 12.08 -1.60
CA TRP A 406 -25.86 11.50 -2.16
C TRP A 406 -26.86 12.62 -2.51
N LYS A 407 -27.71 12.37 -3.50
CA LYS A 407 -28.81 13.28 -3.89
C LYS A 407 -30.13 12.53 -3.85
N ASP A 408 -31.12 13.08 -3.15
CA ASP A 408 -32.46 12.48 -3.02
C ASP A 408 -32.44 11.00 -2.60
N GLY A 409 -31.55 10.65 -1.68
CA GLY A 409 -31.38 9.28 -1.19
C GLY A 409 -30.76 8.30 -2.19
N LYS A 410 -30.17 8.78 -3.29
CA LYS A 410 -29.52 7.96 -4.31
C LYS A 410 -28.01 8.24 -4.37
N PRO A 411 -27.19 7.19 -4.59
CA PRO A 411 -25.76 7.37 -4.80
C PRO A 411 -25.49 8.05 -6.14
N PRO A 412 -24.43 8.88 -6.23
CA PRO A 412 -24.04 9.49 -7.48
C PRO A 412 -23.38 8.45 -8.41
N VAL A 413 -23.54 8.65 -9.71
CA VAL A 413 -22.85 7.87 -10.74
C VAL A 413 -21.72 8.72 -11.32
N TYR A 414 -20.51 8.17 -11.34
CA TYR A 414 -19.36 8.75 -12.02
C TYR A 414 -19.27 8.18 -13.44
N ASP A 415 -19.57 9.01 -14.43
CA ASP A 415 -19.34 8.78 -15.86
C ASP A 415 -17.91 9.23 -16.19
N THR A 416 -17.01 8.28 -16.47
CA THR A 416 -15.57 8.54 -16.48
C THR A 416 -15.14 9.62 -17.46
N TRP A 417 -15.79 9.69 -18.63
CA TRP A 417 -15.48 10.71 -19.63
C TRP A 417 -16.19 12.03 -19.33
N LYS A 418 -17.49 12.02 -18.98
CA LYS A 418 -18.26 13.26 -18.77
C LYS A 418 -17.97 13.95 -17.44
N ASN A 419 -17.51 13.21 -16.45
CA ASN A 419 -17.09 13.74 -15.15
C ASN A 419 -15.58 13.94 -15.06
N ASP A 420 -14.84 13.79 -16.17
CA ASP A 420 -13.46 14.24 -16.22
C ASP A 420 -13.38 15.76 -16.00
N TRP A 421 -12.40 16.20 -15.19
CA TRP A 421 -12.28 17.61 -14.82
C TRP A 421 -11.93 18.52 -16.00
N ARG A 422 -11.44 17.94 -17.11
CA ARG A 422 -11.07 18.63 -18.35
C ARG A 422 -12.11 18.47 -19.46
N HIS A 423 -13.18 17.69 -19.25
CA HIS A 423 -14.25 17.54 -20.23
C HIS A 423 -14.77 18.91 -20.69
N ASP A 424 -14.75 19.16 -21.99
CA ASP A 424 -15.08 20.42 -22.69
C ASP A 424 -14.29 21.69 -22.25
N LYS A 425 -13.27 21.55 -21.40
CA LYS A 425 -12.57 22.67 -20.75
C LYS A 425 -11.06 22.66 -20.92
N GLY A 426 -10.47 21.48 -21.15
CA GLY A 426 -9.03 21.27 -21.26
C GLY A 426 -8.47 21.55 -22.65
N GLU A 427 -7.18 21.86 -22.71
CA GLU A 427 -6.42 22.02 -23.96
C GLU A 427 -5.67 20.74 -24.36
N THR A 428 -5.29 19.93 -23.36
CA THR A 428 -4.53 18.70 -23.58
C THR A 428 -5.42 17.58 -24.13
N LYS A 429 -5.07 17.04 -25.31
CA LYS A 429 -5.84 15.98 -25.97
C LYS A 429 -5.79 14.64 -25.23
N GLY A 430 -6.89 13.89 -25.28
CA GLY A 430 -7.04 12.56 -24.68
C GLY A 430 -7.43 12.60 -23.20
N PHE A 431 -7.58 11.44 -22.57
CA PHE A 431 -8.05 11.31 -21.18
C PHE A 431 -7.00 11.68 -20.12
N TRP A 432 -5.71 11.48 -20.43
CA TRP A 432 -4.64 11.63 -19.46
C TRP A 432 -4.08 13.06 -19.35
N TYR A 433 -3.89 13.50 -18.11
CA TYR A 433 -3.13 14.70 -17.76
C TYR A 433 -2.19 14.40 -16.57
N PRO A 434 -0.87 14.67 -16.69
CA PRO A 434 -0.15 14.88 -17.94
C PRO A 434 -0.37 13.71 -18.92
N PRO A 435 -0.18 13.90 -20.24
CA PRO A 435 -0.40 12.85 -21.23
C PRO A 435 0.35 11.56 -20.89
N SER A 436 -0.30 10.41 -21.08
CA SER A 436 0.34 9.10 -20.92
C SER A 436 1.59 9.00 -21.80
N PRO A 437 2.77 8.63 -21.29
CA PRO A 437 3.97 8.61 -22.11
C PRO A 437 3.87 7.52 -23.19
N PRO A 438 4.37 7.75 -24.42
CA PRO A 438 4.43 6.70 -25.43
C PRO A 438 5.41 5.59 -25.00
N ALA A 439 5.11 4.33 -25.31
CA ALA A 439 6.08 3.25 -25.20
C ALA A 439 7.29 3.58 -26.10
N ARG A 440 8.50 3.59 -25.53
CA ARG A 440 9.73 3.95 -26.27
C ARG A 440 10.65 2.74 -26.34
N PHE A 441 11.03 2.33 -27.55
CA PHE A 441 12.11 1.37 -27.75
C PHE A 441 13.47 2.04 -27.56
N GLY A 442 14.26 1.63 -26.57
CA GLY A 442 15.63 2.10 -26.36
C GLY A 442 16.65 1.01 -26.67
N LEU A 443 17.55 1.22 -27.65
CA LEU A 443 18.50 0.18 -28.07
C LEU A 443 19.50 -0.20 -26.97
N VAL A 444 20.09 0.78 -26.30
CA VAL A 444 20.98 0.58 -25.14
C VAL A 444 20.23 -0.08 -23.97
N ARG A 445 18.93 0.18 -23.84
CA ARG A 445 18.04 -0.42 -22.83
C ARG A 445 17.72 -1.88 -23.17
N ALA A 446 17.46 -2.19 -24.44
CA ALA A 446 17.23 -3.54 -24.92
C ALA A 446 18.48 -4.42 -24.73
N LEU A 447 19.67 -3.88 -25.02
CA LEU A 447 20.96 -4.55 -24.82
C LEU A 447 21.31 -4.76 -23.35
N SER A 448 21.00 -3.80 -22.46
CA SER A 448 21.22 -3.92 -21.00
C SER A 448 20.20 -4.80 -20.27
N GLY A 449 19.13 -5.21 -20.95
CA GLY A 449 18.13 -6.16 -20.46
C GLY A 449 18.35 -7.60 -20.95
N ASN A 450 19.33 -7.84 -21.84
CA ASN A 450 19.64 -9.17 -22.36
C ASN A 450 20.83 -9.80 -21.63
N GLU A 451 20.59 -10.98 -21.04
CA GLU A 451 21.55 -11.67 -20.17
C GLU A 451 22.44 -12.68 -20.93
N THR A 452 22.21 -12.89 -22.22
CA THR A 452 22.96 -13.85 -23.06
C THR A 452 23.69 -13.16 -24.20
N VAL A 453 24.91 -13.64 -24.51
CA VAL A 453 25.71 -13.14 -25.64
C VAL A 453 24.93 -13.23 -26.96
N TRP A 454 24.16 -14.32 -27.15
CA TRP A 454 23.31 -14.51 -28.33
C TRP A 454 22.12 -13.54 -28.39
N GLY A 455 21.47 -13.24 -27.26
CA GLY A 455 20.42 -12.23 -27.17
C GLY A 455 20.94 -10.82 -27.50
N THR A 456 22.14 -10.47 -27.04
CA THR A 456 22.81 -9.20 -27.36
C THR A 456 23.13 -9.07 -28.85
N VAL A 457 23.63 -10.14 -29.49
CA VAL A 457 23.91 -10.17 -30.93
C VAL A 457 22.61 -10.07 -31.75
N ALA A 458 21.56 -10.81 -31.39
CA ALA A 458 20.27 -10.77 -32.07
C ALA A 458 19.60 -9.38 -31.96
N THR A 459 19.54 -8.78 -30.76
CA THR A 459 19.01 -7.41 -30.56
C THR A 459 19.78 -6.36 -31.33
N THR A 460 21.10 -6.50 -31.47
CA THR A 460 21.93 -5.61 -32.27
C THR A 460 21.62 -5.75 -33.77
N ALA A 461 21.30 -6.96 -34.25
CA ALA A 461 21.01 -7.21 -35.66
C ALA A 461 19.65 -6.64 -36.13
N VAL A 462 18.61 -6.69 -35.30
CA VAL A 462 17.27 -6.13 -35.61
C VAL A 462 17.05 -4.70 -35.11
N ALA A 463 18.05 -4.15 -34.42
CA ALA A 463 18.13 -2.76 -33.93
C ALA A 463 17.62 -1.69 -34.90
N PRO A 464 18.03 -1.68 -36.19
CA PRO A 464 17.68 -0.57 -37.09
C PRO A 464 16.20 -0.61 -37.48
N VAL A 465 15.64 -1.82 -37.65
CA VAL A 465 14.24 -2.02 -38.01
C VAL A 465 13.32 -1.65 -36.83
N LEU A 466 13.66 -2.09 -35.62
CA LEU A 466 12.91 -1.77 -34.40
C LEU A 466 12.96 -0.27 -34.07
N TYR A 467 14.10 0.39 -34.31
CA TYR A 467 14.24 1.84 -34.14
C TYR A 467 13.34 2.61 -35.12
N ILE A 468 13.25 2.19 -36.39
CA ILE A 468 12.36 2.79 -37.40
C ILE A 468 10.88 2.58 -37.05
N VAL A 469 10.49 1.36 -36.66
CA VAL A 469 9.11 1.07 -36.24
C VAL A 469 8.74 1.89 -35.00
N THR A 470 9.65 2.04 -34.05
CA THR A 470 9.44 2.84 -32.83
C THR A 470 9.37 4.32 -33.12
N PHE A 471 10.21 4.84 -34.01
CA PHE A 471 10.13 6.23 -34.43
C PHE A 471 8.79 6.51 -35.13
N ALA A 472 8.34 5.59 -35.99
CA ALA A 472 7.02 5.67 -36.61
C ALA A 472 5.88 5.58 -35.57
N THR A 473 5.89 4.61 -34.65
CA THR A 473 4.81 4.46 -33.65
C THR A 473 4.79 5.59 -32.62
N SER A 474 5.96 6.05 -32.16
CA SER A 474 6.04 7.18 -31.21
C SER A 474 5.71 8.53 -31.86
N ALA A 475 6.07 8.75 -33.12
CA ALA A 475 5.65 9.94 -33.89
C ALA A 475 4.15 9.92 -34.23
N LEU A 476 3.56 8.72 -34.37
CA LEU A 476 2.13 8.52 -34.63
C LEU A 476 1.29 8.36 -33.35
N ASN A 477 1.88 8.53 -32.15
CA ASN A 477 1.18 8.40 -30.86
C ASN A 477 0.60 6.99 -30.58
N MET A 478 1.11 5.96 -31.25
CA MET A 478 0.66 4.58 -31.13
C MET A 478 1.37 3.89 -29.95
N MET A 479 0.65 3.05 -29.19
CA MET A 479 1.13 2.28 -28.02
C MET A 479 1.43 3.14 -26.77
N ARG A 480 0.38 3.67 -26.13
CA ARG A 480 0.46 4.34 -24.81
C ARG A 480 0.61 3.31 -23.69
N VAL A 481 1.14 3.75 -22.55
CA VAL A 481 1.41 2.85 -21.42
C VAL A 481 0.28 2.80 -20.39
N ASN A 482 -0.62 3.75 -20.46
CA ASN A 482 -1.88 3.75 -19.73
C ASN A 482 -3.01 3.36 -20.68
N ALA A 483 -3.92 2.53 -20.19
CA ALA A 483 -5.17 2.24 -20.87
C ALA A 483 -6.07 3.47 -20.80
N ASP A 484 -6.83 3.73 -21.85
CA ASP A 484 -7.92 4.71 -21.77
C ASP A 484 -9.19 4.02 -21.22
N PRO A 485 -10.02 4.74 -20.45
CA PRO A 485 -11.27 4.19 -19.95
C PRO A 485 -12.23 3.89 -21.12
N PRO A 486 -13.04 2.82 -21.05
CA PRO A 486 -14.09 2.59 -22.05
C PRO A 486 -15.03 3.80 -22.18
N GLU A 487 -15.52 4.10 -23.40
CA GLU A 487 -16.29 5.33 -23.69
C GLU A 487 -17.54 5.51 -22.81
N ASP A 488 -18.22 4.42 -22.46
CA ASP A 488 -19.43 4.44 -21.62
C ASP A 488 -19.19 3.93 -20.19
N TRP A 489 -17.94 3.96 -19.71
CA TRP A 489 -17.61 3.43 -18.38
C TRP A 489 -18.25 4.28 -17.26
N LYS A 490 -19.04 3.62 -16.43
CA LYS A 490 -19.78 4.24 -15.31
C LYS A 490 -19.59 3.44 -14.03
N VAL A 491 -19.44 4.19 -12.95
CA VAL A 491 -19.26 3.65 -11.61
C VAL A 491 -20.30 4.27 -10.68
N THR A 492 -21.13 3.43 -10.06
CA THR A 492 -22.03 3.87 -8.99
C THR A 492 -21.23 4.00 -7.70
N ALA A 493 -21.06 5.24 -7.20
CA ALA A 493 -20.34 5.50 -5.95
C ALA A 493 -21.29 5.35 -4.75
N ASP A 494 -21.59 4.10 -4.42
CA ASP A 494 -22.65 3.65 -3.51
C ASP A 494 -22.23 3.47 -2.05
N ALA A 495 -21.00 3.86 -1.67
CA ALA A 495 -20.64 3.92 -0.26
C ALA A 495 -21.56 4.90 0.50
N PRO A 496 -21.90 4.61 1.77
CA PRO A 496 -22.80 5.44 2.57
C PRO A 496 -22.41 6.93 2.57
N PRO A 497 -23.39 7.84 2.63
CA PRO A 497 -23.14 9.27 2.62
C PRO A 497 -22.27 9.67 3.81
N LEU A 498 -21.45 10.70 3.59
CA LEU A 498 -20.59 11.28 4.61
C LEU A 498 -21.30 12.44 5.30
N ASP A 499 -21.01 12.65 6.57
CA ASP A 499 -21.51 13.82 7.31
C ASP A 499 -21.09 15.13 6.63
N GLU A 500 -19.86 15.16 6.12
CA GLU A 500 -19.32 16.26 5.33
C GLU A 500 -18.79 15.76 3.98
N PRO A 501 -19.62 15.74 2.93
CA PRO A 501 -19.15 15.49 1.59
C PRO A 501 -18.10 16.53 1.18
N PHE A 502 -17.05 16.12 0.48
CA PHE A 502 -15.91 16.98 0.19
C PHE A 502 -15.37 16.81 -1.23
N ALA A 503 -14.73 17.87 -1.74
CA ALA A 503 -13.93 17.79 -2.95
C ALA A 503 -12.55 17.23 -2.59
N PRO A 504 -12.09 16.13 -3.21
CA PRO A 504 -10.79 15.55 -2.88
C PRO A 504 -9.67 16.51 -3.28
N GLN A 505 -8.53 16.41 -2.58
CA GLN A 505 -7.36 17.26 -2.79
C GLN A 505 -6.08 16.45 -2.68
N ALA A 506 -5.14 16.65 -3.58
CA ALA A 506 -3.81 16.08 -3.46
C ALA A 506 -2.89 17.08 -2.75
N LYS A 507 -2.02 16.56 -1.88
CA LYS A 507 -1.00 17.36 -1.20
C LYS A 507 0.38 16.88 -1.62
N ARG A 508 1.24 17.84 -1.96
CA ARG A 508 2.66 17.60 -2.21
C ARG A 508 3.48 18.57 -1.37
N TYR A 509 4.48 18.05 -0.65
CA TYR A 509 5.33 18.82 0.26
C TYR A 509 4.53 19.73 1.23
N GLY A 510 3.43 19.20 1.77
CA GLY A 510 2.55 19.90 2.72
C GLY A 510 1.56 20.91 2.10
N LYS A 511 1.61 21.14 0.78
CA LYS A 511 0.75 22.11 0.08
C LYS A 511 -0.26 21.40 -0.81
N VAL A 512 -1.48 21.94 -0.89
CA VAL A 512 -2.47 21.48 -1.87
C VAL A 512 -1.96 21.79 -3.26
N VAL A 513 -1.97 20.79 -4.14
CA VAL A 513 -1.58 20.97 -5.54
C VAL A 513 -2.64 21.79 -6.26
N SER A 514 -2.25 22.54 -7.29
CA SER A 514 -3.17 23.26 -8.16
C SER A 514 -2.65 23.19 -9.59
N VAL A 515 -3.39 22.51 -10.45
CA VAL A 515 -3.07 22.37 -11.88
C VAL A 515 -4.13 23.03 -12.74
N GLN A 516 -3.70 23.53 -13.90
CA GLN A 516 -4.56 24.16 -14.90
C GLN A 516 -4.25 23.57 -16.29
N ASP A 517 -5.30 23.28 -17.07
CA ASP A 517 -5.24 22.87 -18.48
C ASP A 517 -6.33 23.64 -19.22
N GLY A 518 -5.97 24.62 -20.05
CA GLY A 518 -6.93 25.57 -20.60
C GLY A 518 -7.74 26.30 -19.51
N HIS A 519 -9.06 26.14 -19.55
CA HIS A 519 -9.99 26.69 -18.54
C HIS A 519 -10.29 25.70 -17.40
N ALA A 520 -9.82 24.46 -17.50
CA ALA A 520 -9.98 23.46 -16.45
C ALA A 520 -8.99 23.72 -15.31
N ARG A 521 -9.44 23.54 -14.06
CA ARG A 521 -8.60 23.62 -12.86
C ARG A 521 -8.85 22.41 -11.97
N SER A 522 -7.80 21.93 -11.32
CA SER A 522 -7.88 20.78 -10.42
C SER A 522 -6.97 20.97 -9.21
N ASN A 523 -7.47 20.60 -8.03
CA ASN A 523 -6.71 20.54 -6.78
C ASN A 523 -6.39 19.09 -6.35
N PHE A 524 -6.71 18.12 -7.20
CA PHE A 524 -6.53 16.69 -6.92
C PHE A 524 -5.63 15.99 -7.94
N ASN A 525 -5.84 16.25 -9.23
CA ASN A 525 -4.90 15.85 -10.28
C ASN A 525 -3.61 16.65 -10.12
N GLU A 526 -2.49 15.96 -10.30
CA GLU A 526 -1.17 16.53 -10.14
C GLU A 526 -0.54 16.85 -11.51
N GLY A 527 0.48 17.71 -11.49
CA GLY A 527 1.41 17.91 -12.62
C GLY A 527 2.66 17.06 -12.45
N ASN A 528 3.63 17.19 -13.36
CA ASN A 528 4.91 16.46 -13.29
C ASN A 528 5.50 16.44 -11.87
N ASP A 529 6.06 15.30 -11.49
CA ASP A 529 6.64 15.05 -10.17
C ASP A 529 8.14 14.79 -10.25
N PRO A 530 8.94 15.85 -10.47
CA PRO A 530 10.38 15.71 -10.55
C PRO A 530 10.94 15.33 -9.18
N GLN A 531 11.68 14.22 -9.13
CA GLN A 531 12.31 13.73 -7.91
C GLN A 531 13.12 14.82 -7.21
N SER A 532 13.84 15.66 -7.96
CA SER A 532 14.65 16.77 -7.41
C SER A 532 13.88 17.81 -6.59
N ALA A 533 12.54 17.86 -6.68
CA ALA A 533 11.73 18.73 -5.84
C ALA A 533 11.63 18.27 -4.38
N ALA A 534 11.90 16.98 -4.09
CA ALA A 534 11.82 16.43 -2.73
C ALA A 534 12.92 16.93 -1.79
N ARG A 535 13.97 17.57 -2.34
CA ARG A 535 15.04 18.21 -1.59
C ARG A 535 14.51 19.28 -0.62
N ASN A 536 15.25 19.48 0.47
CA ASN A 536 14.90 20.41 1.52
C ASN A 536 15.03 21.86 1.03
N ALA A 537 13.90 22.54 0.86
CA ALA A 537 13.86 23.93 0.43
C ALA A 537 14.46 24.89 1.48
N ASN A 538 14.43 24.51 2.77
CA ASN A 538 14.82 25.33 3.90
C ASN A 538 16.19 24.93 4.46
N LYS A 539 17.09 24.38 3.63
CA LYS A 539 18.43 24.00 4.07
C LYS A 539 19.31 25.25 4.21
N GLU A 540 19.70 25.57 5.44
CA GLU A 540 20.55 26.71 5.77
C GLU A 540 21.91 26.65 5.05
N ALA A 541 22.51 27.81 4.81
CA ALA A 541 23.76 27.91 4.05
C ALA A 541 24.92 27.16 4.73
N GLU A 542 25.04 27.22 6.05
CA GLU A 542 26.07 26.46 6.79
C GLU A 542 25.81 24.94 6.76
N GLY A 543 24.57 24.52 6.52
CA GLY A 543 24.18 23.12 6.42
C GLY A 543 24.40 22.51 5.03
N LYS A 544 24.77 23.31 4.03
CA LYS A 544 25.04 22.84 2.66
C LYS A 544 26.47 22.37 2.51
N ARG A 545 26.64 21.20 1.89
CA ARG A 545 27.95 20.62 1.58
C ARG A 545 28.32 20.89 0.13
N THR A 546 29.53 21.41 -0.12
CA THR A 546 29.98 21.78 -1.47
C THR A 546 30.29 20.56 -2.36
N ASP A 547 30.47 19.39 -1.75
CA ASP A 547 30.71 18.12 -2.41
C ASP A 547 29.46 17.22 -2.45
N ASP A 548 28.31 17.73 -2.01
CA ASP A 548 27.04 17.01 -2.01
C ASP A 548 26.24 17.32 -3.30
N PRO A 549 25.92 16.31 -4.12
CA PRO A 549 25.17 16.52 -5.37
C PRO A 549 23.77 17.08 -5.14
N TYR A 550 23.14 16.85 -3.99
CA TYR A 550 21.79 17.37 -3.73
C TYR A 550 21.81 18.88 -3.46
N ASP A 551 22.84 19.35 -2.73
CA ASP A 551 23.01 20.75 -2.33
C ASP A 551 23.50 21.63 -3.47
N THR A 552 24.28 21.05 -4.39
CA THR A 552 24.87 21.75 -5.54
C THR A 552 24.02 21.68 -6.81
N TYR A 553 23.04 20.77 -6.88
CA TYR A 553 22.26 20.55 -8.09
C TYR A 553 21.32 21.73 -8.41
N GLN A 554 21.43 22.20 -9.66
CA GLN A 554 20.60 23.26 -10.23
C GLN A 554 19.59 22.68 -11.21
N GLY A 555 18.30 22.85 -10.90
CA GLY A 555 17.21 22.32 -11.74
C GLY A 555 17.15 22.98 -13.12
N LYS A 556 16.77 22.19 -14.14
CA LYS A 556 16.67 22.67 -15.53
C LYS A 556 15.32 23.33 -15.87
N GLN A 557 14.37 23.29 -14.94
CA GLN A 557 13.01 23.83 -15.06
C GLN A 557 12.48 24.19 -13.66
N ALA A 558 11.45 25.04 -13.59
CA ALA A 558 10.99 25.65 -12.34
C ALA A 558 10.45 24.63 -11.32
N ASP A 559 9.76 23.58 -11.78
CA ASP A 559 9.19 22.52 -10.94
C ASP A 559 10.26 21.59 -10.33
N MET A 560 11.52 21.63 -10.81
CA MET A 560 12.67 20.90 -10.24
C MET A 560 13.35 21.63 -9.07
N ALA A 561 12.88 22.82 -8.71
CA ALA A 561 13.35 23.52 -7.51
C ALA A 561 13.00 22.72 -6.25
N ALA A 562 13.85 22.80 -5.22
CA ALA A 562 13.60 22.19 -3.93
C ALA A 562 12.31 22.75 -3.32
N GLN A 563 11.40 21.86 -2.92
CA GLN A 563 10.10 22.19 -2.33
C GLN A 563 9.83 21.40 -1.04
N GLY A 564 10.58 20.32 -0.82
CA GLY A 564 10.44 19.43 0.32
C GLY A 564 11.10 19.94 1.60
N ASN A 565 11.27 19.03 2.55
CA ASN A 565 11.86 19.23 3.87
C ASN A 565 12.95 18.17 4.15
N ILE A 566 13.47 18.14 5.38
CA ILE A 566 14.52 17.19 5.80
C ILE A 566 14.08 15.73 5.59
N SER A 567 12.84 15.38 5.93
CA SER A 567 12.32 14.01 5.81
C SER A 567 12.14 13.60 4.35
N THR A 568 11.62 14.47 3.50
CA THR A 568 11.46 14.16 2.07
C THR A 568 12.80 14.10 1.32
N GLU A 569 13.80 14.91 1.71
CA GLU A 569 15.16 14.79 1.17
C GLU A 569 15.82 13.49 1.61
N ALA A 570 15.65 13.09 2.88
CA ALA A 570 16.15 11.81 3.39
C ALA A 570 15.52 10.62 2.65
N ALA A 571 14.21 10.65 2.40
CA ALA A 571 13.52 9.63 1.61
C ALA A 571 14.03 9.57 0.17
N GLN A 572 14.26 10.73 -0.47
CA GLN A 572 14.85 10.80 -1.79
C GLN A 572 16.26 10.20 -1.83
N ARG A 573 17.13 10.61 -0.90
CA ARG A 573 18.49 10.07 -0.79
C ARG A 573 18.47 8.56 -0.60
N TYR A 574 17.55 8.04 0.22
CA TYR A 574 17.40 6.62 0.45
C TYR A 574 17.06 5.83 -0.84
N GLU A 575 16.11 6.33 -1.64
CA GLU A 575 15.80 5.73 -2.94
C GLU A 575 17.00 5.81 -3.90
N ASP A 576 17.66 6.96 -3.95
CA ASP A 576 18.82 7.17 -4.82
C ASP A 576 19.99 6.26 -4.43
N HIS A 577 20.27 6.07 -3.14
CA HIS A 577 21.26 5.12 -2.65
C HIS A 577 20.92 3.69 -3.10
N ALA A 578 19.65 3.28 -3.07
CA ALA A 578 19.24 1.97 -3.57
C ALA A 578 19.46 1.83 -5.09
N ILE A 579 19.17 2.87 -5.87
CA ILE A 579 19.45 2.92 -7.32
C ILE A 579 20.96 2.85 -7.58
N VAL A 580 21.76 3.63 -6.85
CA VAL A 580 23.21 3.68 -6.96
C VAL A 580 23.83 2.31 -6.65
N ARG A 581 23.41 1.64 -5.57
CA ARG A 581 23.90 0.28 -5.25
C ARG A 581 23.57 -0.72 -6.35
N MET A 582 22.36 -0.67 -6.91
CA MET A 582 21.97 -1.51 -8.04
C MET A 582 22.87 -1.23 -9.26
N ARG A 583 23.12 0.05 -9.60
CA ARG A 583 24.00 0.43 -10.71
C ARG A 583 25.46 0.02 -10.47
N ALA A 584 25.96 0.12 -9.24
CA ALA A 584 27.32 -0.26 -8.87
C ALA A 584 27.55 -1.76 -9.11
N ARG A 585 26.59 -2.61 -8.70
CA ARG A 585 26.63 -4.06 -8.97
C ARG A 585 26.71 -4.42 -10.46
N ARG A 586 26.12 -3.60 -11.34
CA ARG A 586 26.19 -3.77 -12.81
C ARG A 586 27.56 -3.44 -13.41
N THR A 587 28.38 -2.66 -12.71
CA THR A 587 29.69 -2.28 -13.26
C THR A 587 30.66 -3.45 -13.34
N GLY A 588 30.44 -4.51 -12.54
CA GLY A 588 31.40 -5.60 -12.37
C GLY A 588 32.71 -5.18 -11.70
N ASN A 589 32.79 -3.95 -11.17
CA ASN A 589 34.00 -3.45 -10.53
C ASN A 589 34.16 -4.10 -9.14
N SER A 590 35.11 -5.03 -9.02
CA SER A 590 35.40 -5.76 -7.79
C SER A 590 36.04 -4.90 -6.68
N GLU A 591 36.53 -3.70 -7.00
CA GLU A 591 37.01 -2.74 -6.01
C GLU A 591 35.85 -1.99 -5.35
N TRP A 592 34.72 -1.87 -6.04
CA TRP A 592 33.52 -1.19 -5.54
C TRP A 592 32.51 -2.17 -4.95
N VAL A 593 32.50 -3.41 -5.44
CA VAL A 593 31.53 -4.44 -5.06
C VAL A 593 32.28 -5.65 -4.52
N GLY A 594 32.09 -5.93 -3.23
CA GLY A 594 32.69 -7.07 -2.55
C GLY A 594 32.20 -8.40 -3.11
N LYS A 595 32.94 -9.48 -2.81
CA LYS A 595 32.59 -10.85 -3.23
C LYS A 595 31.22 -11.33 -2.74
N ASP A 596 30.69 -10.70 -1.68
CA ASP A 596 29.38 -10.96 -1.11
C ASP A 596 28.26 -10.09 -1.75
N GLY A 597 28.57 -9.28 -2.76
CA GLY A 597 27.62 -8.41 -3.45
C GLY A 597 27.31 -7.09 -2.73
N ARG A 598 27.99 -6.80 -1.62
CA ARG A 598 27.90 -5.50 -0.94
C ARG A 598 28.67 -4.42 -1.70
N VAL A 599 28.10 -3.22 -1.74
CA VAL A 599 28.75 -2.04 -2.34
C VAL A 599 29.50 -1.31 -1.24
N ILE A 600 30.83 -1.20 -1.38
CA ILE A 600 31.73 -0.69 -0.35
C ILE A 600 31.55 0.83 -0.23
N GLY A 601 31.37 1.33 1.00
CA GLY A 601 31.16 2.76 1.27
C GLY A 601 29.73 3.27 1.01
N GLU A 602 28.79 2.40 0.62
CA GLU A 602 27.36 2.70 0.46
C GLU A 602 26.51 2.16 1.62
N ASP A 603 27.07 2.09 2.83
CA ASP A 603 26.37 1.68 4.06
C ASP A 603 26.27 2.81 5.10
N GLY A 604 26.72 4.01 4.74
CA GLY A 604 26.70 5.20 5.61
C GLY A 604 27.81 5.24 6.65
N SER A 605 28.76 4.30 6.64
CA SER A 605 29.82 4.23 7.68
C SER A 605 31.20 3.81 7.18
N GLY A 606 31.32 3.23 5.98
CA GLY A 606 32.60 2.80 5.40
C GLY A 606 33.31 3.85 4.55
N GLU A 607 34.65 3.76 4.46
CA GLU A 607 35.43 4.53 3.50
C GLU A 607 35.07 4.11 2.06
N MET A 608 34.83 5.10 1.19
CA MET A 608 34.56 4.87 -0.22
C MET A 608 35.85 4.51 -0.96
N PRO A 609 35.85 3.48 -1.82
CA PRO A 609 37.00 3.16 -2.67
C PRO A 609 37.37 4.32 -3.61
N GLU A 610 38.60 4.30 -4.13
CA GLU A 610 39.06 5.30 -5.09
C GLU A 610 38.13 5.37 -6.31
N GLY A 611 37.84 6.61 -6.75
CA GLY A 611 36.95 6.88 -7.89
C GLY A 611 35.45 6.67 -7.64
N TYR A 612 35.05 5.96 -6.58
CA TYR A 612 33.64 5.63 -6.32
C TYR A 612 32.81 6.89 -6.06
N LYS A 613 33.27 7.81 -5.20
CA LYS A 613 32.57 9.06 -4.89
C LYS A 613 32.27 9.88 -6.14
N THR A 614 33.27 10.07 -7.01
CA THR A 614 33.11 10.80 -8.28
C THR A 614 32.08 10.15 -9.19
N TRP A 615 32.11 8.81 -9.29
CA TRP A 615 31.13 8.05 -10.06
C TRP A 615 29.72 8.18 -9.47
N GLN A 616 29.59 8.05 -8.15
CA GLN A 616 28.35 8.14 -7.40
C GLN A 616 27.69 9.52 -7.54
N THR A 617 28.44 10.61 -7.37
CA THR A 617 27.97 11.98 -7.60
C THR A 617 27.38 12.14 -9.00
N LYS A 618 28.04 11.59 -10.03
CA LYS A 618 27.53 11.60 -11.40
C LYS A 618 26.21 10.82 -11.54
N GLN A 619 26.08 9.67 -10.87
CA GLN A 619 24.84 8.89 -10.89
C GLN A 619 23.69 9.66 -10.24
N VAL A 620 23.91 10.29 -9.09
CA VAL A 620 22.88 11.06 -8.37
C VAL A 620 22.41 12.24 -9.22
N VAL A 621 23.33 13.02 -9.80
CA VAL A 621 22.97 14.13 -10.69
C VAL A 621 22.13 13.65 -11.89
N GLU A 622 22.49 12.50 -12.47
CA GLU A 622 21.71 11.90 -13.56
C GLU A 622 20.30 11.49 -13.10
N ILE A 623 20.15 10.92 -11.90
CA ILE A 623 18.84 10.56 -11.33
C ILE A 623 17.97 11.81 -11.20
N LEU A 624 18.50 12.85 -10.52
CA LEU A 624 17.83 14.14 -10.33
C LEU A 624 17.41 14.78 -11.67
N ASP A 625 18.27 14.73 -12.67
CA ASP A 625 18.00 15.23 -14.03
C ASP A 625 16.94 14.42 -14.78
N SER A 626 16.98 13.10 -14.66
CA SER A 626 16.13 12.19 -15.42
C SER A 626 14.66 12.26 -15.00
N GLY A 627 14.38 12.76 -13.79
CA GLY A 627 13.04 12.89 -13.21
C GLY A 627 12.20 14.06 -13.75
N LYS A 628 12.75 14.94 -14.59
CA LYS A 628 12.06 16.17 -15.05
C LYS A 628 10.67 15.98 -15.66
N ASN A 629 10.43 14.84 -16.33
CA ASN A 629 9.17 14.49 -16.99
C ASN A 629 8.54 13.26 -16.34
N ASN A 630 8.83 13.01 -15.07
CA ASN A 630 8.18 11.94 -14.34
C ASN A 630 6.70 12.34 -14.16
N ASN A 631 5.79 11.60 -14.81
CA ASN A 631 4.37 11.87 -14.67
C ASN A 631 3.97 11.63 -13.21
N PRO A 632 3.13 12.49 -12.62
CA PRO A 632 2.48 12.15 -11.37
C PRO A 632 1.59 10.94 -11.60
N SER A 633 1.47 10.12 -10.58
CA SER A 633 0.68 8.91 -10.69
C SER A 633 -0.73 9.08 -10.17
N ASN A 634 -1.03 10.12 -9.38
CA ASN A 634 -2.28 10.21 -8.58
C ASN A 634 -2.53 8.94 -7.71
N HIS A 635 -1.51 8.09 -7.56
CA HIS A 635 -1.67 6.73 -7.07
C HIS A 635 -1.83 6.67 -5.56
N SER A 636 -1.09 7.52 -4.84
CA SER A 636 -1.14 7.56 -3.38
C SER A 636 -1.96 8.74 -2.84
N THR A 637 -2.43 9.65 -3.70
CA THR A 637 -3.06 10.93 -3.29
C THR A 637 -4.29 10.75 -2.41
N ILE A 638 -5.00 9.63 -2.55
CA ILE A 638 -6.14 9.28 -1.67
C ILE A 638 -5.66 9.14 -0.22
N MET A 639 -4.55 8.43 0.02
CA MET A 639 -4.08 8.08 1.36
C MET A 639 -3.07 9.07 1.94
N THR A 640 -2.41 9.89 1.12
CA THR A 640 -1.39 10.86 1.56
C THR A 640 -1.95 12.20 2.05
N ASN A 641 -3.27 12.42 1.95
CA ASN A 641 -3.90 13.61 2.52
C ASN A 641 -4.72 13.24 3.78
N PRO A 642 -4.37 13.77 4.98
CA PRO A 642 -5.10 13.45 6.21
C PRO A 642 -6.59 13.79 6.10
N MET A 643 -6.97 14.80 5.31
CA MET A 643 -8.38 15.16 5.12
C MET A 643 -9.22 14.03 4.54
N HIS A 644 -8.67 13.21 3.63
CA HIS A 644 -9.41 12.07 3.08
C HIS A 644 -9.66 10.99 4.12
N ALA A 645 -8.67 10.74 5.00
CA ALA A 645 -8.85 9.79 6.08
C ALA A 645 -9.82 10.30 7.15
N GLU A 646 -9.76 11.60 7.46
CA GLU A 646 -10.67 12.29 8.37
C GLU A 646 -12.12 12.24 7.89
N LYS A 647 -12.36 12.59 6.62
CA LYS A 647 -13.71 12.75 6.10
C LYS A 647 -14.32 11.49 5.51
N ALA A 648 -13.53 10.57 4.96
CA ALA A 648 -14.03 9.32 4.39
C ALA A 648 -13.64 8.08 5.18
N LEU A 649 -12.33 7.84 5.37
CA LEU A 649 -11.87 6.58 5.99
C LEU A 649 -12.45 6.36 7.38
N ALA A 650 -12.50 7.39 8.22
CA ALA A 650 -13.07 7.31 9.56
C ALA A 650 -14.53 6.83 9.59
N TYR A 651 -15.28 6.95 8.50
CA TYR A 651 -16.68 6.50 8.35
C TYR A 651 -16.78 5.12 7.66
N ASP A 652 -15.71 4.68 7.02
CA ASP A 652 -15.65 3.39 6.33
C ASP A 652 -15.08 2.24 7.19
N VAL A 653 -14.49 2.56 8.35
CA VAL A 653 -14.06 1.55 9.34
C VAL A 653 -15.22 0.99 10.17
N ALA A 654 -15.05 -0.26 10.60
CA ALA A 654 -15.90 -0.95 11.58
C ALA A 654 -15.80 -0.28 12.96
N ILE A 655 -16.93 -0.20 13.69
CA ILE A 655 -17.01 0.44 15.01
C ILE A 655 -17.47 -0.56 16.08
N GLY A 656 -16.82 -0.49 17.24
CA GLY A 656 -17.21 -1.20 18.46
C GLY A 656 -16.17 -0.95 19.55
N VAL A 657 -16.13 -1.81 20.56
CA VAL A 657 -15.30 -1.55 21.74
C VAL A 657 -13.97 -2.31 21.67
N ASN A 658 -12.85 -1.60 21.79
CA ASN A 658 -11.51 -2.18 21.91
C ASN A 658 -10.94 -1.90 23.31
N TYR A 659 -10.72 -2.97 24.06
CA TYR A 659 -10.20 -2.98 25.42
C TYR A 659 -8.70 -3.30 25.52
N LEU A 660 -8.00 -3.41 24.39
CA LEU A 660 -6.57 -3.62 24.38
C LEU A 660 -5.84 -2.44 25.02
N THR A 661 -4.91 -2.72 25.93
CA THR A 661 -4.11 -1.69 26.58
C THR A 661 -3.13 -1.06 25.58
N LEU A 662 -2.59 0.13 25.91
CA LEU A 662 -1.55 0.75 25.10
C LEU A 662 -0.31 -0.16 24.95
N GLU A 663 0.05 -0.89 26.00
CA GLU A 663 1.12 -1.89 25.96
C GLU A 663 0.83 -2.99 24.96
N GLN A 664 -0.37 -3.59 25.01
CA GLN A 664 -0.79 -4.61 24.05
C GLN A 664 -0.85 -4.08 22.61
N MET A 665 -1.34 -2.84 22.41
CA MET A 665 -1.33 -2.19 21.09
C MET A 665 0.11 -1.98 20.59
N ASN A 666 1.05 -1.62 21.46
CA ASN A 666 2.45 -1.45 21.10
C ASN A 666 3.13 -2.79 20.79
N GLU A 667 2.86 -3.86 21.53
CA GLU A 667 3.31 -5.22 21.19
C GLU A 667 2.84 -5.62 19.78
N LEU A 668 1.58 -5.36 19.45
CA LEU A 668 1.01 -5.64 18.13
C LEU A 668 1.64 -4.76 17.03
N ARG A 669 2.00 -3.50 17.32
CA ARG A 669 2.77 -2.64 16.39
C ARG A 669 4.17 -3.21 16.12
N ILE A 670 4.82 -3.77 17.13
CA ILE A 670 6.11 -4.47 16.96
C ILE A 670 5.94 -5.75 16.14
N GLU A 671 4.90 -6.54 16.39
CA GLU A 671 4.61 -7.76 15.64
C GLU A 671 4.29 -7.50 14.15
N ALA A 672 3.57 -6.41 13.88
CA ALA A 672 3.17 -6.01 12.54
C ALA A 672 4.36 -5.68 11.63
N ASP A 673 5.49 -5.23 12.20
CA ASP A 673 6.68 -4.90 11.43
C ASP A 673 7.65 -6.10 11.33
N TRP A 674 7.84 -6.62 10.11
CA TRP A 674 8.72 -7.76 9.85
C TRP A 674 10.18 -7.55 10.28
N ARG A 675 10.61 -6.30 10.46
CA ARG A 675 11.96 -5.95 10.91
C ARG A 675 12.19 -6.23 12.39
N PHE A 676 11.13 -6.20 13.20
CA PHE A 676 11.22 -6.19 14.66
C PHE A 676 10.92 -7.53 15.33
N GLY A 677 11.11 -8.65 14.62
CA GLY A 677 10.93 -9.97 15.19
C GLY A 677 11.83 -10.30 16.41
N ASP A 678 12.92 -9.55 16.63
CA ASP A 678 13.73 -9.64 17.85
C ASP A 678 13.08 -9.02 19.08
N GLY A 679 12.10 -8.13 18.88
CA GLY A 679 11.26 -7.57 19.95
C GLY A 679 10.17 -8.51 20.44
N LEU A 680 9.90 -9.61 19.73
CA LEU A 680 8.93 -10.62 20.15
C LEU A 680 9.51 -11.56 21.19
N ASP A 681 8.69 -12.05 22.11
CA ASP A 681 9.09 -13.08 23.09
C ASP A 681 9.61 -14.34 22.41
N LYS A 682 10.53 -15.05 23.08
CA LYS A 682 11.16 -16.27 22.54
C LYS A 682 10.14 -17.32 22.11
N ASP A 683 9.06 -17.46 22.88
CA ASP A 683 8.00 -18.44 22.65
C ASP A 683 6.83 -17.88 21.84
N HIS A 684 6.94 -16.64 21.35
CA HIS A 684 5.90 -16.03 20.52
C HIS A 684 5.73 -16.82 19.21
N PRO A 685 4.51 -17.31 18.89
CA PRO A 685 4.30 -18.25 17.77
C PRO A 685 4.73 -17.69 16.41
N ASN A 686 4.64 -16.36 16.25
CA ASN A 686 4.99 -15.67 15.01
C ASN A 686 6.47 -15.25 14.91
N LYS A 687 7.28 -15.46 15.97
CA LYS A 687 8.72 -15.12 15.96
C LYS A 687 9.50 -15.88 14.89
N LYS A 688 9.05 -17.07 14.51
CA LYS A 688 9.64 -17.87 13.43
C LYS A 688 9.76 -17.11 12.11
N TYR A 689 8.84 -16.18 11.80
CA TYR A 689 8.87 -15.42 10.56
C TYR A 689 9.97 -14.34 10.51
N ALA A 690 10.53 -13.96 11.66
CA ALA A 690 11.69 -13.06 11.73
C ALA A 690 12.92 -13.63 11.01
N GLN A 691 12.98 -14.96 10.85
CA GLN A 691 14.02 -15.65 10.11
C GLN A 691 14.14 -15.12 8.67
N TYR A 692 13.01 -14.87 7.99
CA TYR A 692 13.03 -14.39 6.62
C TYR A 692 13.68 -13.00 6.52
N PHE A 693 13.32 -12.06 7.38
CA PHE A 693 13.94 -10.74 7.39
C PHE A 693 15.46 -10.80 7.62
N LYS A 694 15.90 -11.71 8.51
CA LYS A 694 17.32 -11.88 8.83
C LYS A 694 18.11 -12.53 7.70
N LEU A 695 17.55 -13.55 7.04
CA LEU A 695 18.31 -14.47 6.20
C LEU A 695 17.88 -14.52 4.73
N GLY A 696 16.72 -13.98 4.37
CA GLY A 696 16.11 -14.15 3.03
C GLY A 696 15.60 -15.57 2.75
N VAL A 697 15.51 -16.42 3.78
CA VAL A 697 15.09 -17.83 3.69
C VAL A 697 14.25 -18.22 4.91
N MET A 698 13.49 -19.32 4.79
CA MET A 698 12.65 -19.87 5.86
C MET A 698 13.06 -21.31 6.23
N GLY A 699 12.68 -21.76 7.43
CA GLY A 699 12.88 -23.15 7.86
C GLY A 699 14.35 -23.58 7.87
N LYS A 700 14.69 -24.70 7.20
CA LYS A 700 16.07 -25.20 7.08
C LYS A 700 16.87 -24.45 6.00
N LYS A 701 16.75 -23.12 5.96
CA LYS A 701 17.33 -22.23 4.92
C LYS A 701 16.77 -22.50 3.51
N THR A 702 15.50 -22.85 3.43
CA THR A 702 14.78 -23.07 2.19
C THR A 702 14.42 -21.72 1.55
N PRO A 703 14.68 -21.51 0.24
CA PRO A 703 14.18 -20.35 -0.49
C PRO A 703 12.67 -20.19 -0.32
N LEU A 704 12.20 -18.94 -0.23
CA LEU A 704 10.83 -18.71 0.19
C LEU A 704 9.79 -19.31 -0.77
N HIS A 705 10.06 -19.29 -2.08
CA HIS A 705 9.20 -19.86 -3.12
C HIS A 705 9.08 -21.40 -3.07
N GLU A 706 10.04 -22.09 -2.46
CA GLU A 706 9.94 -23.52 -2.16
C GLU A 706 9.26 -23.77 -0.82
N TRP A 707 9.52 -22.91 0.18
CA TRP A 707 8.93 -23.04 1.51
C TRP A 707 7.40 -22.92 1.46
N VAL A 708 6.85 -21.95 0.72
CA VAL A 708 5.39 -21.76 0.60
C VAL A 708 4.64 -22.95 -0.04
N LYS A 709 5.34 -23.80 -0.80
CA LYS A 709 4.76 -25.00 -1.41
C LYS A 709 4.60 -26.14 -0.40
N ASN A 710 5.43 -26.15 0.65
CA ASN A 710 5.53 -27.22 1.63
C ASN A 710 4.90 -26.87 2.99
N ASP A 711 4.80 -25.59 3.33
CA ASP A 711 4.21 -25.14 4.58
C ASP A 711 2.67 -25.11 4.49
N GLU A 712 1.99 -25.86 5.37
CA GLU A 712 0.52 -26.02 5.33
C GLU A 712 -0.23 -24.69 5.53
N ASP A 713 0.30 -23.80 6.37
CA ASP A 713 -0.30 -22.49 6.64
C ASP A 713 -0.14 -21.56 5.43
N ALA A 714 0.90 -21.73 4.62
CA ALA A 714 1.20 -20.90 3.45
C ALA A 714 0.60 -21.40 2.13
N LYS A 715 0.03 -22.62 2.08
CA LYS A 715 -0.60 -23.16 0.86
C LYS A 715 -1.73 -22.27 0.34
N MET A 716 -1.87 -22.22 -0.98
CA MET A 716 -2.95 -21.48 -1.64
C MET A 716 -4.33 -22.00 -1.20
N PRO A 717 -5.18 -21.16 -0.57
CA PRO A 717 -6.51 -21.55 -0.15
C PRO A 717 -7.41 -21.92 -1.35
N PRO A 718 -8.33 -22.88 -1.20
CA PRO A 718 -9.20 -23.33 -2.31
C PRO A 718 -10.17 -22.25 -2.81
N GLY A 719 -10.44 -21.20 -2.03
CA GLY A 719 -11.23 -20.05 -2.47
C GLY A 719 -10.50 -19.12 -3.44
N ILE A 720 -9.17 -19.26 -3.56
CA ILE A 720 -8.34 -18.60 -4.56
C ILE A 720 -8.24 -19.53 -5.77
N VAL A 721 -8.86 -19.14 -6.87
CA VAL A 721 -8.96 -19.96 -8.08
C VAL A 721 -7.77 -19.67 -8.98
N ASP A 722 -7.06 -20.71 -9.44
CA ASP A 722 -5.95 -20.56 -10.40
C ASP A 722 -6.29 -21.32 -11.69
N GLU A 723 -6.81 -20.58 -12.68
CA GLU A 723 -7.13 -21.11 -14.00
C GLU A 723 -6.61 -20.13 -15.07
N ARG A 724 -5.64 -20.60 -15.88
CA ARG A 724 -4.95 -19.78 -16.90
C ARG A 724 -5.57 -19.94 -18.29
N GLU A 725 -5.40 -18.92 -19.13
CA GLU A 725 -5.98 -18.86 -20.49
C GLU A 725 -5.52 -19.98 -21.43
N GLY A 726 -4.29 -20.47 -21.32
CA GLY A 726 -3.86 -21.70 -21.99
C GLY A 726 -3.73 -21.65 -23.52
N GLY A 727 -3.59 -20.47 -24.12
CA GLY A 727 -3.48 -20.31 -25.58
C GLY A 727 -2.20 -20.96 -26.17
N MET A 728 -2.33 -21.67 -27.30
CA MET A 728 -1.19 -22.38 -27.93
C MET A 728 0.00 -21.46 -28.30
N HIS A 729 -0.26 -20.19 -28.60
CA HIS A 729 0.77 -19.20 -28.92
C HIS A 729 1.68 -18.86 -27.72
N LEU A 730 1.23 -19.10 -26.49
CA LEU A 730 2.02 -18.91 -25.28
C LEU A 730 3.05 -20.03 -25.07
N VAL A 731 2.78 -21.23 -25.60
CA VAL A 731 3.64 -22.42 -25.45
C VAL A 731 4.82 -22.40 -26.43
N LEU A 732 4.61 -21.90 -27.67
CA LEU A 732 5.64 -21.83 -28.71
C LEU A 732 6.80 -20.87 -28.38
N GLY A 733 6.56 -19.86 -27.54
CA GLY A 733 7.59 -18.91 -27.09
C GLY A 733 8.47 -19.39 -25.94
N ALA A 734 8.14 -20.52 -25.30
CA ALA A 734 8.88 -21.06 -24.14
C ALA A 734 10.05 -21.98 -24.54
N VAL A 735 10.11 -22.41 -25.81
CA VAL A 735 11.06 -23.43 -26.32
C VAL A 735 12.19 -22.81 -27.17
N ALA A 736 12.24 -21.48 -27.29
CA ALA A 736 13.23 -20.76 -28.11
C ALA A 736 14.24 -19.95 -27.29
#